data_AF-A0A9W9B308-F1
#
_entry.id   AF-A0A9W9B308-F1
#
_cell.length_a   1.000
_cell.length_b   1.000
_cell.length_c   1.000
_cell.angle_alpha   90.00
_cell.angle_beta   90.00
_cell.angle_gamma   90.00
#
_symmetry.space_group_name_H-M   'P 1'
#
loop_
_entity.id
_entity.type
_entity.pdbx_description
1 polymer ?
#
loop_
_entity_poly.entity_id
_entity_poly.type
_entity_poly.pdbx_seq_one_letter_code
_entity_poly.pdbx_strand_id
1 'polypeptide(L)'
;MDTSHQCLVDEIKRQIRILDSNPNENQRAQQKKKYLGIIDARQQNAYQRYRTDLLALLSNLTSDSFQSKAGTKPPPLHLNNLSLFWQIPAFCGDAIVVDQNYAKDRSKALQDHRAAKDTYTADIWERRELTQWISGPEPSVLVVKGTSQSAERLEKFSVELVDYLQGRCPTVFLLSPLPTIFYENSTSRGVSRGDDILRQIAGQCLQTIPSSAKSNLFFLVNQGLSLLAKTTSHFQTASHEDWFLSIEAALSHQEQVYIVLDISILRQHSRDAFSWPAEFSDMIHKVQSQRTDLRVMILTSRSIDGHLGATTRIMSVDMAPQSPPHVYDLAKSEKTSLLFSQPNKQQVLVPLPASTNNTETTKETFARDSTPSDLINSNRKEERQNLVEGTHRSSLGSFQAADSGVTEGSTISWFKNLTSKTHAAIYSSRSAKDNSFKPVKIAVLDTGFAYTEEHDKKSLKPYMHRIKKFASFVEDETDLEAMKDSSGHGTAVAVQMLKVSLSTVLYICRVATSSKDGSPELFPDKEAVERAIKKAVAEPEKGGWGVDIINMSFGWAFDDHDGVRNAIRFARRQGVHMFASTSNDGLLGPPNDILYPSRAPEVIAIDAADGFGEYTRTTASSVSSYGRGRRFSAPGTRLTSPHSAALYDGSSFACAIAAGIGALVLEFARQSPLQASKTVQNSLKEMSAMIAILERMSAEKGPDRFKFLLPWTLLGKPGQPREFTAYSLVDELRNEFGLAVGSEVFPLEGES
;
A
#
# COMPACT_ATOMS: atom_id res chain seq x y z
N MET A 1 -22.85 -36.38 -27.46
CA MET A 1 -23.21 -35.04 -26.95
C MET A 1 -22.15 -34.06 -27.41
N ASP A 2 -22.48 -32.79 -27.54
CA ASP A 2 -21.50 -31.71 -27.79
C ASP A 2 -20.47 -31.68 -26.64
N THR A 3 -19.18 -31.65 -26.96
CA THR A 3 -18.08 -31.61 -25.97
C THR A 3 -18.18 -30.39 -25.06
N SER A 4 -18.64 -29.26 -25.60
CA SER A 4 -18.88 -28.01 -24.89
C SER A 4 -19.98 -28.16 -23.83
N HIS A 5 -21.01 -28.97 -24.12
CA HIS A 5 -22.12 -29.22 -23.20
C HIS A 5 -21.70 -30.12 -22.03
N GLN A 6 -20.85 -31.13 -22.29
CA GLN A 6 -20.29 -31.96 -21.22
C GLN A 6 -19.37 -31.14 -20.29
N CYS A 7 -18.51 -30.28 -20.88
CA CYS A 7 -17.70 -29.31 -20.16
C CYS A 7 -18.55 -28.43 -19.21
N LEU A 8 -19.64 -27.84 -19.71
CA LEU A 8 -20.57 -27.05 -18.90
C LEU A 8 -21.15 -27.84 -17.72
N VAL A 9 -21.62 -29.07 -17.97
CA VAL A 9 -22.20 -29.93 -16.93
C VAL A 9 -21.18 -30.27 -15.85
N ASP A 10 -19.92 -30.55 -16.21
CA ASP A 10 -18.89 -30.90 -15.24
C ASP A 10 -18.33 -29.69 -14.48
N GLU A 11 -18.28 -28.51 -15.10
CA GLU A 11 -17.97 -27.25 -14.43
C GLU A 11 -19.05 -26.88 -13.39
N ILE A 12 -20.34 -27.01 -13.73
CA ILE A 12 -21.44 -26.78 -12.77
C ILE A 12 -21.31 -27.74 -11.57
N LYS A 13 -21.06 -29.04 -11.82
CA LYS A 13 -20.80 -30.02 -10.74
C LYS A 13 -19.59 -29.63 -9.90
N ARG A 14 -18.50 -29.16 -10.51
CA ARG A 14 -17.29 -28.69 -9.80
C ARG A 14 -17.64 -27.55 -8.87
N GLN A 15 -18.32 -26.51 -9.36
CA GLN A 15 -18.68 -25.34 -8.54
C GLN A 15 -19.62 -25.70 -7.37
N ILE A 16 -20.58 -26.61 -7.57
CA ILE A 16 -21.44 -27.09 -6.48
C ILE A 16 -20.62 -27.78 -5.39
N ARG A 17 -19.69 -28.67 -5.76
CA ARG A 17 -18.84 -29.44 -4.82
C ARG A 17 -17.88 -28.58 -3.99
N ILE A 18 -17.54 -27.37 -4.45
CA ILE A 18 -16.55 -26.50 -3.79
C ILE A 18 -16.95 -26.20 -2.33
N LEU A 19 -18.23 -26.00 -2.03
CA LEU A 19 -18.71 -25.76 -0.67
C LEU A 19 -18.87 -27.03 0.18
N ASP A 20 -19.01 -28.19 -0.45
CA ASP A 20 -19.18 -29.47 0.24
C ASP A 20 -17.82 -29.96 0.81
N SER A 21 -16.73 -29.21 0.58
CA SER A 21 -15.38 -29.48 1.08
C SER A 21 -15.10 -28.85 2.46
N ASN A 22 -14.80 -29.73 3.42
CA ASN A 22 -14.23 -29.56 4.77
C ASN A 22 -14.46 -28.22 5.53
N PRO A 23 -15.38 -28.15 6.53
CA PRO A 23 -15.78 -26.89 7.17
C PRO A 23 -14.72 -26.19 8.04
N ASN A 24 -13.67 -26.89 8.50
CA ASN A 24 -12.69 -26.31 9.44
C ASN A 24 -11.64 -25.40 8.79
N GLU A 25 -11.30 -25.60 7.52
CA GLU A 25 -10.52 -24.62 6.76
C GLU A 25 -11.38 -23.39 6.38
N ASN A 26 -12.67 -23.62 6.15
CA ASN A 26 -13.58 -22.60 5.63
C ASN A 26 -13.69 -21.37 6.55
N GLN A 27 -13.77 -21.50 7.88
CA GLN A 27 -13.89 -20.31 8.74
C GLN A 27 -12.65 -19.39 8.68
N ARG A 28 -11.43 -19.92 8.83
CA ARG A 28 -10.20 -19.10 8.75
C ARG A 28 -9.96 -18.53 7.36
N ALA A 29 -10.26 -19.29 6.30
CA ALA A 29 -10.12 -18.81 4.93
C ALA A 29 -11.19 -17.77 4.54
N GLN A 30 -12.44 -17.94 4.99
CA GLN A 30 -13.51 -16.96 4.78
C GLN A 30 -13.22 -15.65 5.52
N GLN A 31 -12.72 -15.70 6.76
CA GLN A 31 -12.36 -14.49 7.49
C GLN A 31 -11.20 -13.71 6.82
N LYS A 32 -10.21 -14.40 6.25
CA LYS A 32 -9.09 -13.74 5.53
C LYS A 32 -9.44 -13.21 4.14
N LYS A 33 -10.45 -13.75 3.46
CA LYS A 33 -10.72 -13.42 2.04
C LYS A 33 -11.85 -12.41 1.79
N LYS A 34 -12.71 -12.10 2.77
CA LYS A 34 -13.98 -11.40 2.54
C LYS A 34 -13.90 -9.88 2.24
N TYR A 35 -12.70 -9.27 2.16
CA TYR A 35 -12.53 -7.81 2.23
C TYR A 35 -11.49 -7.19 1.27
N LEU A 36 -11.27 -7.76 0.08
CA LEU A 36 -10.21 -7.32 -0.85
C LEU A 36 -10.66 -6.94 -2.27
N GLY A 37 -11.96 -6.77 -2.53
CA GLY A 37 -12.47 -6.44 -3.88
C GLY A 37 -12.23 -7.53 -4.92
N ILE A 38 -12.05 -8.76 -4.46
CA ILE A 38 -11.78 -9.96 -5.26
C ILE A 38 -12.75 -11.04 -4.82
N ILE A 39 -13.50 -11.56 -5.78
CA ILE A 39 -14.49 -12.63 -5.59
C ILE A 39 -13.89 -13.93 -6.12
N ASP A 40 -14.02 -15.02 -5.38
CA ASP A 40 -13.66 -16.36 -5.85
C ASP A 40 -14.89 -17.30 -5.90
N ALA A 41 -14.73 -18.47 -6.52
CA ALA A 41 -15.81 -19.44 -6.65
C ALA A 41 -16.40 -19.89 -5.30
N ARG A 42 -15.64 -19.88 -4.18
CA ARG A 42 -16.15 -20.21 -2.84
C ARG A 42 -17.07 -19.10 -2.33
N GLN A 43 -16.66 -17.85 -2.49
CA GLN A 43 -17.47 -16.69 -2.12
C GLN A 43 -18.76 -16.61 -2.94
N GLN A 44 -18.66 -16.77 -4.26
CA GLN A 44 -19.83 -16.76 -5.15
C GLN A 44 -20.82 -17.88 -4.79
N ASN A 45 -20.35 -19.10 -4.49
CA ASN A 45 -21.23 -20.20 -4.07
C ASN A 45 -21.89 -19.98 -2.70
N ALA A 46 -21.33 -19.14 -1.83
CA ALA A 46 -21.93 -18.83 -0.53
C ALA A 46 -23.25 -18.03 -0.67
N TYR A 47 -23.51 -17.40 -1.81
CA TYR A 47 -24.81 -16.82 -2.10
C TYR A 47 -25.84 -17.92 -2.38
N GLN A 48 -26.77 -18.12 -1.43
CA GLN A 48 -27.81 -19.14 -1.50
C GLN A 48 -28.61 -19.14 -2.81
N ARG A 49 -28.86 -17.94 -3.37
CA ARG A 49 -29.50 -17.78 -4.69
C ARG A 49 -28.69 -18.48 -5.78
N TYR A 50 -27.42 -18.10 -5.97
CA TYR A 50 -26.54 -18.68 -6.99
C TYR A 50 -26.45 -20.21 -6.90
N ARG A 51 -26.27 -20.77 -5.70
CA ARG A 51 -26.24 -22.23 -5.50
C ARG A 51 -27.57 -22.89 -5.91
N THR A 52 -28.71 -22.25 -5.63
CA THR A 52 -30.03 -22.73 -6.04
C THR A 52 -30.18 -22.69 -7.56
N ASP A 53 -29.71 -21.62 -8.21
CA ASP A 53 -29.73 -21.47 -9.67
C ASP A 53 -28.84 -22.52 -10.36
N LEU A 54 -27.65 -22.82 -9.83
CA LEU A 54 -26.76 -23.88 -10.33
C LEU A 54 -27.41 -25.27 -10.22
N LEU A 55 -28.06 -25.58 -9.09
CA LEU A 55 -28.75 -26.86 -8.89
C LEU A 55 -29.95 -27.00 -9.85
N ALA A 56 -30.72 -25.94 -10.04
CA ALA A 56 -31.83 -25.92 -11.00
C ALA A 56 -31.34 -26.10 -12.45
N LEU A 57 -30.27 -25.41 -12.85
CA LEU A 57 -29.67 -25.58 -14.17
C LEU A 57 -29.13 -27.01 -14.36
N LEU A 58 -28.41 -27.55 -13.38
CA LEU A 58 -27.90 -28.92 -13.43
C LEU A 58 -29.04 -29.93 -13.62
N SER A 59 -30.12 -29.81 -12.84
CA SER A 59 -31.29 -30.70 -12.94
C SER A 59 -31.98 -30.63 -14.31
N ASN A 60 -32.01 -29.45 -14.94
CA ASN A 60 -32.58 -29.30 -16.28
C ASN A 60 -31.71 -30.01 -17.33
N LEU A 61 -30.39 -29.78 -17.28
CA LEU A 61 -29.41 -30.36 -18.21
C LEU A 61 -29.26 -31.89 -18.09
N THR A 62 -29.53 -32.47 -16.92
CA THR A 62 -29.42 -33.92 -16.68
C THR A 62 -30.74 -34.69 -16.78
N SER A 63 -31.87 -34.01 -17.06
CA SER A 63 -33.16 -34.67 -17.20
C SER A 63 -33.29 -35.50 -18.49
N ASP A 64 -33.89 -36.68 -18.42
CA ASP A 64 -34.07 -37.61 -19.57
C ASP A 64 -34.82 -36.97 -20.75
N SER A 65 -35.59 -35.91 -20.51
CA SER A 65 -36.33 -35.15 -21.53
C SER A 65 -35.43 -34.52 -22.59
N PHE A 66 -34.16 -34.24 -22.28
CA PHE A 66 -33.17 -33.71 -23.25
C PHE A 66 -32.41 -34.81 -24.01
N GLN A 67 -32.49 -36.07 -23.58
CA GLN A 67 -31.77 -37.19 -24.19
C GLN A 67 -32.65 -38.07 -25.09
N SER A 68 -33.98 -37.89 -25.05
CA SER A 68 -34.96 -38.75 -25.74
C SER A 68 -35.70 -38.05 -26.90
N LYS A 69 -35.52 -38.62 -28.10
CA LYS A 69 -36.30 -38.47 -29.35
C LYS A 69 -36.11 -37.19 -30.18
N ALA A 70 -35.48 -37.39 -31.34
CA ALA A 70 -35.65 -36.53 -32.51
C ALA A 70 -37.14 -36.46 -32.91
N GLY A 71 -37.70 -35.26 -33.02
CA GLY A 71 -39.05 -35.01 -33.55
C GLY A 71 -39.94 -34.10 -32.70
N THR A 72 -39.67 -33.95 -31.40
CA THR A 72 -40.44 -33.08 -30.50
C THR A 72 -39.57 -31.96 -29.95
N LYS A 73 -40.06 -30.71 -29.97
CA LYS A 73 -39.34 -29.54 -29.43
C LYS A 73 -38.93 -29.80 -27.98
N PRO A 74 -37.67 -29.53 -27.58
CA PRO A 74 -37.28 -29.64 -26.18
C PRO A 74 -38.12 -28.68 -25.32
N PRO A 75 -38.40 -29.04 -24.05
CA PRO A 75 -39.12 -28.15 -23.15
C PRO A 75 -38.35 -26.83 -22.99
N PRO A 76 -39.04 -25.67 -22.87
CA PRO A 76 -38.37 -24.39 -22.75
C PRO A 76 -37.52 -24.36 -21.48
N LEU A 77 -36.22 -24.10 -21.65
CA LEU A 77 -35.30 -23.85 -20.54
C LEU A 77 -35.76 -22.61 -19.77
N HIS A 78 -36.37 -22.83 -18.60
CA HIS A 78 -36.61 -21.79 -17.61
C HIS A 78 -35.28 -21.38 -16.94
N LEU A 79 -34.39 -20.79 -17.73
CA LEU A 79 -33.24 -20.00 -17.31
C LEU A 79 -33.73 -18.67 -16.71
N ASN A 80 -34.52 -18.76 -15.64
CA ASN A 80 -35.09 -17.62 -14.93
C ASN A 80 -34.01 -16.76 -14.24
N ASN A 81 -32.74 -17.21 -14.22
CA ASN A 81 -31.62 -16.46 -13.68
C ASN A 81 -30.52 -16.21 -14.71
N LEU A 82 -30.54 -14.99 -15.24
CA LEU A 82 -29.67 -14.50 -16.31
C LEU A 82 -28.22 -14.22 -15.86
N SER A 83 -27.94 -14.29 -14.55
CA SER A 83 -26.60 -14.04 -14.02
C SER A 83 -25.63 -15.23 -14.21
N LEU A 84 -26.15 -16.45 -14.36
CA LEU A 84 -25.35 -17.65 -14.63
C LEU A 84 -24.48 -17.54 -15.90
N PHE A 85 -24.94 -16.76 -16.89
CA PHE A 85 -24.26 -16.56 -18.18
C PHE A 85 -22.85 -16.00 -18.07
N TRP A 86 -22.59 -15.17 -17.05
CA TRP A 86 -21.25 -14.65 -16.77
C TRP A 86 -20.59 -15.36 -15.59
N GLN A 87 -21.38 -15.76 -14.58
CA GLN A 87 -20.85 -16.36 -13.35
C GLN A 87 -20.18 -17.70 -13.62
N ILE A 88 -20.81 -18.61 -14.38
CA ILE A 88 -20.23 -19.94 -14.63
C ILE A 88 -18.88 -19.81 -15.37
N PRO A 89 -18.77 -19.10 -16.52
CA PRO A 89 -17.49 -18.91 -17.18
C PRO A 89 -16.45 -18.18 -16.33
N ALA A 90 -16.82 -17.07 -15.68
CA ALA A 90 -15.88 -16.26 -14.91
C ALA A 90 -15.17 -17.07 -13.81
N PHE A 91 -15.91 -17.95 -13.13
CA PHE A 91 -15.40 -18.83 -12.07
C PHE A 91 -14.89 -20.21 -12.55
N CYS A 92 -14.70 -20.43 -13.86
CA CYS A 92 -14.07 -21.66 -14.38
C CYS A 92 -12.68 -21.91 -13.75
N GLY A 93 -12.42 -23.15 -13.32
CA GLY A 93 -11.22 -23.48 -12.55
C GLY A 93 -11.14 -22.68 -11.24
N ASP A 94 -9.94 -22.33 -10.79
CA ASP A 94 -9.79 -21.57 -9.54
C ASP A 94 -9.86 -20.05 -9.73
N ALA A 95 -10.39 -19.56 -10.87
CA ALA A 95 -10.41 -18.16 -11.26
C ALA A 95 -11.01 -17.21 -10.21
N ILE A 96 -10.45 -16.00 -10.18
CA ILE A 96 -10.93 -14.88 -9.37
C ILE A 96 -11.51 -13.80 -10.28
N VAL A 97 -12.47 -13.04 -9.76
CA VAL A 97 -13.11 -11.92 -10.42
C VAL A 97 -12.82 -10.64 -9.64
N VAL A 98 -12.43 -9.58 -10.34
CA VAL A 98 -12.27 -8.25 -9.74
C VAL A 98 -13.64 -7.59 -9.60
N ASP A 99 -13.95 -7.08 -8.41
CA ASP A 99 -15.09 -6.19 -8.22
C ASP A 99 -14.76 -4.83 -8.85
N GLN A 100 -15.45 -4.53 -9.95
CA GLN A 100 -15.24 -3.34 -10.77
C GLN A 100 -15.60 -2.05 -10.03
N ASN A 101 -16.67 -2.07 -9.22
CA ASN A 101 -17.08 -0.90 -8.46
C ASN A 101 -16.04 -0.64 -7.36
N TYR A 102 -15.68 -1.67 -6.59
CA TYR A 102 -14.58 -1.56 -5.62
C TYR A 102 -13.27 -1.05 -6.26
N ALA A 103 -12.90 -1.54 -7.45
CA ALA A 103 -11.71 -1.07 -8.15
C ALA A 103 -11.80 0.40 -8.58
N LYS A 104 -12.97 0.84 -9.06
CA LYS A 104 -13.25 2.25 -9.41
C LYS A 104 -13.26 3.14 -8.18
N ASP A 105 -13.99 2.77 -7.14
CA ASP A 105 -14.16 3.54 -5.90
C ASP A 105 -12.82 3.66 -5.16
N ARG A 106 -12.00 2.59 -5.20
CA ARG A 106 -10.61 2.62 -4.73
C ARG A 106 -9.73 3.56 -5.57
N SER A 107 -9.85 3.54 -6.90
CA SER A 107 -9.10 4.45 -7.77
C SER A 107 -9.50 5.92 -7.52
N LYS A 108 -10.81 6.18 -7.41
CA LYS A 108 -11.40 7.48 -7.06
C LYS A 108 -10.94 7.98 -5.69
N ALA A 109 -11.01 7.17 -4.63
CA ALA A 109 -10.48 7.51 -3.33
C ALA A 109 -8.98 7.87 -3.41
N LEU A 110 -8.18 7.05 -4.10
CA LEU A 110 -6.74 7.32 -4.32
C LEU A 110 -6.48 8.62 -5.13
N GLN A 111 -7.45 9.15 -5.87
CA GLN A 111 -7.35 10.40 -6.63
C GLN A 111 -7.84 11.61 -5.84
N ASP A 112 -8.99 11.49 -5.15
CA ASP A 112 -9.51 12.51 -4.23
C ASP A 112 -8.50 12.80 -3.11
N HIS A 113 -7.77 11.77 -2.66
CA HIS A 113 -6.66 11.90 -1.73
C HIS A 113 -5.39 12.54 -2.33
N ARG A 114 -5.22 12.58 -3.66
CA ARG A 114 -4.03 13.14 -4.36
C ARG A 114 -4.15 14.63 -4.72
N ALA A 115 -5.15 15.34 -4.21
CA ALA A 115 -5.47 16.73 -4.59
C ALA A 115 -4.39 17.80 -4.19
N ALA A 116 -3.25 17.83 -4.87
CA ALA A 116 -2.30 18.96 -4.85
C ALA A 116 -1.46 19.08 -6.14
N LYS A 117 -1.97 19.91 -7.07
CA LYS A 117 -1.39 20.33 -8.37
C LYS A 117 -1.42 19.30 -9.52
N ASP A 118 -1.74 19.81 -10.71
CA ASP A 118 -1.61 19.21 -12.04
C ASP A 118 -2.48 17.99 -12.42
N THR A 119 -3.62 17.78 -11.73
CA THR A 119 -4.68 16.84 -12.17
C THR A 119 -5.86 17.53 -12.89
N TYR A 120 -5.59 18.59 -13.65
CA TYR A 120 -6.59 19.26 -14.50
C TYR A 120 -6.88 18.41 -15.76
N THR A 121 -8.13 18.02 -15.96
CA THR A 121 -8.57 17.10 -17.02
C THR A 121 -9.48 17.73 -18.07
N ALA A 122 -9.98 18.96 -17.85
CA ALA A 122 -11.01 19.56 -18.71
C ALA A 122 -10.54 19.81 -20.15
N ASP A 123 -9.28 20.13 -20.39
CA ASP A 123 -8.69 20.22 -21.74
C ASP A 123 -8.53 18.86 -22.43
N ILE A 124 -8.58 17.73 -21.71
CA ILE A 124 -8.73 16.38 -22.30
C ILE A 124 -10.15 16.21 -22.83
N TRP A 125 -11.15 16.68 -22.06
CA TRP A 125 -12.56 16.67 -22.46
C TRP A 125 -12.83 17.54 -23.70
N GLU A 126 -12.05 18.60 -23.92
CA GLU A 126 -12.11 19.47 -25.11
C GLU A 126 -11.45 18.85 -26.37
N ARG A 127 -10.76 17.71 -26.27
CA ARG A 127 -10.08 17.09 -27.42
C ARG A 127 -11.08 16.59 -28.46
N ARG A 128 -10.82 16.94 -29.73
CA ARG A 128 -11.63 16.52 -30.88
C ARG A 128 -11.61 15.00 -31.04
N GLU A 129 -10.47 14.38 -30.77
CA GLU A 129 -10.24 12.93 -30.82
C GLU A 129 -11.16 12.20 -29.85
N LEU A 130 -11.23 12.68 -28.60
CA LEU A 130 -12.14 12.14 -27.58
C LEU A 130 -13.62 12.36 -27.98
N THR A 131 -13.98 13.56 -28.41
CA THR A 131 -15.36 13.88 -28.83
C THR A 131 -15.80 12.99 -30.01
N GLN A 132 -14.91 12.75 -30.97
CA GLN A 132 -15.17 11.83 -32.09
C GLN A 132 -15.23 10.37 -31.64
N TRP A 133 -14.44 9.95 -30.67
CA TRP A 133 -14.51 8.59 -30.12
C TRP A 133 -15.79 8.36 -29.31
N ILE A 134 -16.23 9.31 -28.48
CA ILE A 134 -17.48 9.20 -27.71
C ILE A 134 -18.71 9.26 -28.64
N SER A 135 -18.81 10.27 -29.51
CA SER A 135 -20.06 10.62 -30.21
C SER A 135 -19.98 10.59 -31.74
N GLY A 136 -18.83 10.24 -32.32
CA GLY A 136 -18.67 10.15 -33.77
C GLY A 136 -19.39 8.95 -34.40
N PRO A 137 -19.55 8.92 -35.73
CA PRO A 137 -20.27 7.85 -36.44
C PRO A 137 -19.45 6.56 -36.63
N GLU A 138 -18.14 6.60 -36.44
CA GLU A 138 -17.22 5.48 -36.69
C GLU A 138 -16.71 4.88 -35.37
N PRO A 139 -16.96 3.59 -35.08
CA PRO A 139 -16.29 2.90 -33.98
C PRO A 139 -14.78 2.86 -34.21
N SER A 140 -14.00 3.06 -33.14
CA SER A 140 -12.54 3.12 -33.23
C SER A 140 -11.86 2.73 -31.92
N VAL A 141 -10.58 2.37 -32.02
CA VAL A 141 -9.69 2.24 -30.87
C VAL A 141 -9.02 3.59 -30.63
N LEU A 142 -9.18 4.16 -29.44
CA LEU A 142 -8.48 5.40 -29.04
C LEU A 142 -7.41 5.08 -28.00
N VAL A 143 -6.15 5.16 -28.41
CA VAL A 143 -5.00 5.03 -27.51
C VAL A 143 -4.67 6.39 -26.92
N VAL A 144 -4.90 6.55 -25.61
CA VAL A 144 -4.60 7.76 -24.86
C VAL A 144 -3.21 7.63 -24.25
N LYS A 145 -2.23 8.29 -24.88
CA LYS A 145 -0.81 8.18 -24.56
C LYS A 145 -0.34 9.38 -23.75
N GLY A 146 -0.08 9.16 -22.47
CA GLY A 146 0.58 10.10 -21.59
C GLY A 146 2.07 9.85 -21.42
N THR A 147 2.63 10.49 -20.41
CA THR A 147 4.01 10.34 -19.95
C THR A 147 4.02 9.98 -18.47
N SER A 148 5.21 9.77 -17.88
CA SER A 148 5.35 9.64 -16.43
C SER A 148 4.87 10.88 -15.66
N GLN A 149 4.80 12.04 -16.31
CA GLN A 149 4.35 13.30 -15.70
C GLN A 149 2.83 13.53 -15.82
N SER A 150 2.15 12.83 -16.74
CA SER A 150 0.70 12.88 -16.89
C SER A 150 -0.03 11.61 -16.43
N ALA A 151 0.69 10.67 -15.81
CA ALA A 151 0.12 9.41 -15.30
C ALA A 151 -1.06 9.64 -14.33
N GLU A 152 -0.90 10.48 -13.32
CA GLU A 152 -1.96 10.75 -12.32
C GLU A 152 -3.16 11.49 -12.94
N ARG A 153 -2.89 12.32 -13.95
CA ARG A 153 -3.91 13.01 -14.75
C ARG A 153 -4.71 12.03 -15.62
N LEU A 154 -4.07 10.99 -16.16
CA LEU A 154 -4.75 9.90 -16.87
C LEU A 154 -5.53 8.98 -15.95
N GLU A 155 -4.99 8.63 -14.77
CA GLU A 155 -5.73 7.87 -13.75
C GLU A 155 -7.06 8.59 -13.42
N LYS A 156 -7.00 9.90 -13.13
CA LYS A 156 -8.20 10.71 -12.87
C LYS A 156 -9.16 10.77 -14.05
N PHE A 157 -8.66 11.10 -15.24
CA PHE A 157 -9.48 11.14 -16.45
C PHE A 157 -10.18 9.79 -16.72
N SER A 158 -9.53 8.66 -16.44
CA SER A 158 -10.12 7.33 -16.64
C SER A 158 -11.33 7.07 -15.74
N VAL A 159 -11.31 7.54 -14.48
CA VAL A 159 -12.46 7.45 -13.57
C VAL A 159 -13.58 8.39 -14.00
N GLU A 160 -13.26 9.65 -14.30
CA GLU A 160 -14.25 10.63 -14.81
C GLU A 160 -14.96 10.11 -16.07
N LEU A 161 -14.21 9.47 -16.98
CA LEU A 161 -14.74 8.90 -18.22
C LEU A 161 -15.63 7.67 -17.96
N VAL A 162 -15.21 6.75 -17.08
CA VAL A 162 -16.04 5.58 -16.74
C VAL A 162 -17.34 6.02 -16.06
N ASP A 163 -17.30 6.97 -15.12
CA ASP A 163 -18.50 7.54 -14.50
C ASP A 163 -19.42 8.21 -15.54
N TYR A 164 -18.85 8.93 -16.52
CA TYR A 164 -19.61 9.53 -17.62
C TYR A 164 -20.29 8.49 -18.52
N LEU A 165 -19.58 7.40 -18.87
CA LEU A 165 -20.07 6.37 -19.80
C LEU A 165 -21.07 5.42 -19.13
N GLN A 166 -20.83 4.98 -17.88
CA GLN A 166 -21.73 4.08 -17.16
C GLN A 166 -23.16 4.62 -17.02
N GLY A 167 -23.33 5.95 -16.93
CA GLY A 167 -24.64 6.61 -16.90
C GLY A 167 -25.38 6.67 -18.25
N ARG A 168 -24.79 6.16 -19.35
CA ARG A 168 -25.27 6.34 -20.73
C ARG A 168 -25.27 5.06 -21.56
N CYS A 169 -24.25 4.23 -21.44
CA CYS A 169 -24.05 3.05 -22.29
C CYS A 169 -23.39 1.88 -21.53
N PRO A 170 -23.55 0.63 -22.02
CA PRO A 170 -22.86 -0.53 -21.46
C PRO A 170 -21.34 -0.33 -21.49
N THR A 171 -20.73 -0.26 -20.32
CA THR A 171 -19.30 0.08 -20.15
C THR A 171 -18.59 -1.05 -19.42
N VAL A 172 -17.55 -1.60 -20.05
CA VAL A 172 -16.59 -2.57 -19.51
C VAL A 172 -15.31 -1.81 -19.18
N PHE A 173 -14.72 -2.03 -18.01
CA PHE A 173 -13.53 -1.29 -17.61
C PHE A 173 -12.63 -2.01 -16.61
N LEU A 174 -11.34 -1.70 -16.69
CA LEU A 174 -10.34 -2.03 -15.68
C LEU A 174 -9.43 -0.84 -15.48
N LEU A 175 -9.47 -0.27 -14.28
CA LEU A 175 -8.72 0.92 -13.89
C LEU A 175 -7.60 0.57 -12.92
N SER A 176 -6.54 1.36 -12.93
CA SER A 176 -5.43 1.21 -11.99
C SER A 176 -5.72 1.95 -10.68
N PRO A 177 -5.23 1.45 -9.52
CA PRO A 177 -4.57 0.16 -9.31
C PRO A 177 -5.55 -0.96 -8.87
N LEU A 178 -5.36 -2.17 -9.40
CA LEU A 178 -6.07 -3.37 -8.91
C LEU A 178 -5.60 -3.82 -7.50
N PRO A 179 -6.37 -4.65 -6.77
CA PRO A 179 -5.97 -5.20 -5.47
C PRO A 179 -4.69 -6.06 -5.54
N THR A 180 -3.84 -6.01 -4.50
CA THR A 180 -2.52 -6.67 -4.52
C THR A 180 -2.59 -8.18 -4.76
N ILE A 181 -3.57 -8.85 -4.14
CA ILE A 181 -3.79 -10.30 -4.25
C ILE A 181 -4.08 -10.77 -5.70
N PHE A 182 -4.57 -9.88 -6.58
CA PHE A 182 -4.73 -10.19 -8.00
C PHE A 182 -3.38 -10.57 -8.65
N TYR A 183 -2.34 -9.77 -8.39
CA TYR A 183 -1.01 -9.98 -8.98
C TYR A 183 -0.28 -11.19 -8.39
N GLU A 184 -0.46 -11.47 -7.10
CA GLU A 184 0.07 -12.67 -6.44
C GLU A 184 -0.55 -13.93 -7.04
N ASN A 185 -1.86 -13.91 -7.24
CA ASN A 185 -2.63 -15.02 -7.78
C ASN A 185 -2.29 -15.34 -9.25
N SER A 186 -2.09 -14.34 -10.12
CA SER A 186 -1.58 -14.57 -11.49
C SER A 186 -0.25 -15.33 -11.48
N THR A 187 0.68 -14.86 -10.64
CA THR A 187 2.04 -15.40 -10.55
C THR A 187 2.05 -16.86 -10.11
N SER A 188 1.14 -17.25 -9.20
CA SER A 188 1.04 -18.63 -8.71
C SER A 188 0.56 -19.67 -9.72
N ARG A 189 -0.09 -19.24 -10.82
CA ARG A 189 -0.67 -20.14 -11.84
C ARG A 189 0.20 -20.31 -13.08
N GLY A 190 1.24 -19.50 -13.25
CA GLY A 190 2.03 -19.46 -14.48
C GLY A 190 1.29 -18.92 -15.70
N VAL A 191 0.17 -18.22 -15.51
CA VAL A 191 -0.64 -17.61 -16.57
C VAL A 191 -0.09 -16.22 -16.92
N SER A 192 -0.17 -15.81 -18.19
CA SER A 192 0.25 -14.47 -18.62
C SER A 192 -0.61 -13.39 -17.95
N ARG A 193 -0.01 -12.23 -17.63
CA ARG A 193 -0.78 -11.16 -16.98
C ARG A 193 -1.76 -10.50 -17.94
N GLY A 194 -1.44 -10.47 -19.23
CA GLY A 194 -2.38 -10.13 -20.29
C GLY A 194 -3.61 -11.05 -20.30
N ASP A 195 -3.43 -12.37 -20.19
CA ASP A 195 -4.52 -13.35 -20.25
C ASP A 195 -5.48 -13.20 -19.07
N ASP A 196 -4.97 -13.00 -17.85
CA ASP A 196 -5.81 -12.75 -16.67
C ASP A 196 -6.66 -11.47 -16.82
N ILE A 197 -6.14 -10.43 -17.49
CA ILE A 197 -6.86 -9.19 -17.77
C ILE A 197 -7.90 -9.40 -18.88
N LEU A 198 -7.53 -10.03 -19.99
CA LEU A 198 -8.46 -10.35 -21.08
C LEU A 198 -9.60 -11.26 -20.60
N ARG A 199 -9.30 -12.20 -19.69
CA ARG A 199 -10.29 -13.00 -18.97
C ARG A 199 -11.26 -12.16 -18.14
N GLN A 200 -10.76 -11.17 -17.38
CA GLN A 200 -11.65 -10.25 -16.67
C GLN A 200 -12.57 -9.53 -17.67
N ILE A 201 -12.01 -8.93 -18.74
CA ILE A 201 -12.75 -8.20 -19.78
C ILE A 201 -13.85 -9.06 -20.40
N ALA A 202 -13.52 -10.29 -20.82
CA ALA A 202 -14.49 -11.24 -21.37
C ALA A 202 -15.63 -11.53 -20.37
N GLY A 203 -15.31 -11.66 -19.09
CA GLY A 203 -16.31 -11.81 -18.01
C GLY A 203 -17.25 -10.61 -17.89
N GLN A 204 -16.73 -9.38 -18.03
CA GLN A 204 -17.55 -8.16 -18.02
C GLN A 204 -18.43 -8.03 -19.28
N CYS A 205 -17.94 -8.42 -20.46
CA CYS A 205 -18.74 -8.44 -21.68
C CYS A 205 -19.97 -9.36 -21.52
N LEU A 206 -19.82 -10.54 -20.88
CA LEU A 206 -20.95 -11.42 -20.55
C LEU A 206 -21.93 -10.78 -19.52
N GLN A 207 -21.42 -9.98 -18.58
CA GLN A 207 -22.26 -9.22 -17.65
C GLN A 207 -23.12 -8.19 -18.39
N THR A 208 -22.54 -7.43 -19.33
CA THR A 208 -23.19 -6.30 -20.02
C THR A 208 -24.21 -6.68 -21.09
N ILE A 209 -24.31 -7.95 -21.51
CA ILE A 209 -25.35 -8.41 -22.47
C ILE A 209 -26.74 -7.92 -22.00
N PRO A 210 -27.56 -7.26 -22.83
CA PRO A 210 -28.81 -6.65 -22.42
C PRO A 210 -29.82 -7.63 -21.80
N SER A 211 -30.53 -7.18 -20.76
CA SER A 211 -31.61 -7.96 -20.13
C SER A 211 -32.73 -8.32 -21.12
N SER A 212 -32.97 -7.50 -22.14
CA SER A 212 -33.94 -7.74 -23.23
C SER A 212 -33.52 -8.86 -24.18
N ALA A 213 -32.24 -8.91 -24.56
CA ALA A 213 -31.67 -10.03 -25.32
C ALA A 213 -31.73 -11.32 -24.49
N LYS A 214 -31.31 -11.23 -23.22
CA LYS A 214 -31.35 -12.31 -22.22
C LYS A 214 -32.77 -12.82 -21.92
N SER A 215 -33.81 -11.98 -21.94
CA SER A 215 -35.20 -12.39 -21.64
C SER A 215 -35.97 -12.91 -22.85
N ASN A 216 -35.44 -12.73 -24.07
CA ASN A 216 -36.10 -13.23 -25.27
C ASN A 216 -36.07 -14.76 -25.29
N LEU A 217 -37.25 -15.39 -25.21
CA LEU A 217 -37.40 -16.85 -25.22
C LEU A 217 -36.74 -17.49 -26.45
N PHE A 218 -36.71 -16.80 -27.60
CA PHE A 218 -36.01 -17.27 -28.79
C PHE A 218 -34.49 -17.34 -28.60
N PHE A 219 -33.89 -16.35 -27.93
CA PHE A 219 -32.46 -16.35 -27.61
C PHE A 219 -32.15 -17.46 -26.60
N LEU A 220 -32.87 -17.53 -25.47
CA LEU A 220 -32.66 -18.53 -24.43
C LEU A 220 -32.76 -19.97 -24.93
N VAL A 221 -33.77 -20.26 -25.77
CA VAL A 221 -34.04 -21.63 -26.25
C VAL A 221 -33.09 -22.06 -27.38
N ASN A 222 -32.70 -21.16 -28.29
CA ASN A 222 -31.94 -21.55 -29.49
C ASN A 222 -30.44 -21.21 -29.44
N GLN A 223 -30.02 -20.20 -28.66
CA GLN A 223 -28.63 -19.73 -28.64
C GLN A 223 -28.02 -19.67 -27.24
N GLY A 224 -28.78 -19.32 -26.21
CA GLY A 224 -28.27 -19.08 -24.85
C GLY A 224 -27.50 -20.26 -24.26
N LEU A 225 -28.06 -21.48 -24.33
CA LEU A 225 -27.35 -22.67 -23.84
C LEU A 225 -26.09 -23.00 -24.68
N SER A 226 -26.13 -22.75 -25.99
CA SER A 226 -24.96 -22.96 -26.86
C SER A 226 -23.84 -21.95 -26.55
N LEU A 227 -24.20 -20.68 -26.35
CA LEU A 227 -23.29 -19.62 -25.92
C LEU A 227 -22.65 -19.96 -24.57
N LEU A 228 -23.46 -20.31 -23.57
CA LEU A 228 -22.97 -20.67 -22.23
C LEU A 228 -22.05 -21.90 -22.24
N ALA A 229 -22.36 -22.92 -23.05
CA ALA A 229 -21.50 -24.09 -23.21
C ALA A 229 -20.15 -23.74 -23.85
N LYS A 230 -20.17 -22.92 -24.92
CA LYS A 230 -18.95 -22.47 -25.61
C LYS A 230 -18.09 -21.56 -24.73
N THR A 231 -18.67 -20.56 -24.07
CA THR A 231 -17.93 -19.63 -23.21
C THR A 231 -17.36 -20.36 -21.99
N THR A 232 -18.09 -21.31 -21.40
CA THR A 232 -17.55 -22.15 -20.31
C THR A 232 -16.34 -22.97 -20.77
N SER A 233 -16.42 -23.58 -21.95
CA SER A 233 -15.29 -24.33 -22.54
C SER A 233 -14.10 -23.43 -22.83
N HIS A 234 -14.30 -22.27 -23.47
CA HIS A 234 -13.22 -21.31 -23.72
C HIS A 234 -12.58 -20.83 -22.42
N PHE A 235 -13.36 -20.45 -21.40
CA PHE A 235 -12.80 -20.00 -20.12
C PHE A 235 -12.03 -21.08 -19.33
N GLN A 236 -12.10 -22.35 -19.73
CA GLN A 236 -11.25 -23.42 -19.20
C GLN A 236 -9.95 -23.61 -20.01
N THR A 237 -9.95 -23.37 -21.33
CA THR A 237 -8.85 -23.79 -22.23
C THR A 237 -8.21 -22.67 -23.06
N ALA A 238 -8.70 -21.42 -22.95
CA ALA A 238 -8.28 -20.30 -23.78
C ALA A 238 -6.79 -19.95 -23.63
N SER A 239 -6.13 -19.79 -24.78
CA SER A 239 -4.87 -19.07 -24.95
C SER A 239 -5.11 -17.56 -25.15
N HIS A 240 -4.04 -16.79 -25.41
CA HIS A 240 -4.12 -15.34 -25.60
C HIS A 240 -5.11 -14.91 -26.70
N GLU A 241 -5.04 -15.53 -27.88
CA GLU A 241 -5.88 -15.22 -29.04
C GLU A 241 -7.35 -15.64 -28.80
N ASP A 242 -7.57 -16.74 -28.08
CA ASP A 242 -8.91 -17.25 -27.74
C ASP A 242 -9.71 -16.30 -26.84
N TRP A 243 -9.04 -15.43 -26.07
CA TRP A 243 -9.73 -14.41 -25.29
C TRP A 243 -10.37 -13.34 -26.16
N PHE A 244 -9.72 -12.92 -27.24
CA PHE A 244 -10.33 -11.97 -28.18
C PHE A 244 -11.54 -12.59 -28.88
N LEU A 245 -11.48 -13.87 -29.28
CA LEU A 245 -12.65 -14.60 -29.80
C LEU A 245 -13.79 -14.71 -28.76
N SER A 246 -13.44 -14.84 -27.48
CA SER A 246 -14.42 -14.94 -26.39
C SER A 246 -15.06 -13.59 -26.06
N ILE A 247 -14.32 -12.48 -26.20
CA ILE A 247 -14.85 -11.12 -26.13
C ILE A 247 -15.77 -10.86 -27.34
N GLU A 248 -15.31 -11.15 -28.56
CA GLU A 248 -16.09 -11.01 -29.81
C GLU A 248 -17.47 -11.69 -29.68
N ALA A 249 -17.50 -12.96 -29.27
CA ALA A 249 -18.73 -13.74 -29.10
C ALA A 249 -19.67 -13.21 -28.00
N ALA A 250 -19.15 -12.53 -26.97
CA ALA A 250 -19.98 -11.88 -25.96
C ALA A 250 -20.59 -10.56 -26.47
N LEU A 251 -19.82 -9.81 -27.26
CA LEU A 251 -20.22 -8.52 -27.85
C LEU A 251 -21.25 -8.69 -28.99
N SER A 252 -21.25 -9.82 -29.71
CA SER A 252 -22.19 -10.18 -30.80
C SER A 252 -23.69 -10.03 -30.49
N HIS A 253 -24.05 -9.85 -29.23
CA HIS A 253 -25.43 -9.75 -28.74
C HIS A 253 -25.77 -8.35 -28.21
N GLN A 254 -24.99 -7.32 -28.57
CA GLN A 254 -25.09 -5.97 -28.04
C GLN A 254 -25.11 -4.94 -29.18
N GLU A 255 -25.95 -3.91 -29.07
CA GLU A 255 -26.04 -2.84 -30.07
C GLU A 255 -24.88 -1.83 -29.94
N GLN A 256 -24.44 -1.55 -28.71
CA GLN A 256 -23.34 -0.62 -28.43
C GLN A 256 -22.63 -1.00 -27.11
N VAL A 257 -21.29 -0.95 -27.10
CA VAL A 257 -20.45 -1.27 -25.93
C VAL A 257 -19.19 -0.42 -25.92
N TYR A 258 -18.83 0.10 -24.75
CA TYR A 258 -17.58 0.81 -24.51
C TYR A 258 -16.65 -0.05 -23.64
N ILE A 259 -15.37 -0.12 -24.02
CA ILE A 259 -14.31 -0.78 -23.24
C ILE A 259 -13.27 0.28 -22.87
N VAL A 260 -12.97 0.46 -21.58
CA VAL A 260 -11.98 1.45 -21.07
C VAL A 260 -10.91 0.75 -20.23
N LEU A 261 -9.68 0.70 -20.74
CA LEU A 261 -8.57 -0.03 -20.12
C LEU A 261 -7.41 0.90 -19.76
N ASP A 262 -7.12 1.05 -18.48
CA ASP A 262 -5.83 1.59 -18.02
C ASP A 262 -4.81 0.45 -17.97
N ILE A 263 -3.94 0.34 -18.98
CA ILE A 263 -2.98 -0.76 -19.06
C ILE A 263 -1.81 -0.63 -18.08
N SER A 264 -1.74 0.42 -17.26
CA SER A 264 -0.75 0.50 -16.17
C SER A 264 -0.91 -0.63 -15.14
N ILE A 265 -2.09 -1.26 -15.07
CA ILE A 265 -2.35 -2.50 -14.31
C ILE A 265 -1.39 -3.65 -14.66
N LEU A 266 -0.85 -3.71 -15.88
CA LEU A 266 0.15 -4.73 -16.26
C LEU A 266 1.48 -4.59 -15.49
N ARG A 267 1.79 -3.40 -14.96
CA ARG A 267 3.05 -3.04 -14.29
C ARG A 267 4.26 -3.36 -15.17
N GLN A 268 5.06 -4.37 -14.83
CA GLN A 268 6.25 -4.78 -15.58
C GLN A 268 5.93 -5.60 -16.85
N HIS A 269 4.70 -6.12 -16.98
CA HIS A 269 4.26 -6.94 -18.12
C HIS A 269 3.56 -6.11 -19.21
N SER A 270 3.93 -4.83 -19.38
CA SER A 270 3.25 -3.94 -20.35
C SER A 270 3.43 -4.37 -21.82
N ARG A 271 4.32 -5.33 -22.10
CA ARG A 271 4.49 -5.96 -23.42
C ARG A 271 3.31 -6.83 -23.82
N ASP A 272 2.60 -7.41 -22.85
CA ASP A 272 1.45 -8.29 -23.07
C ASP A 272 0.29 -7.57 -23.80
N ALA A 273 0.28 -6.23 -23.79
CA ALA A 273 -0.72 -5.38 -24.45
C ALA A 273 -0.26 -4.76 -25.78
N PHE A 274 0.92 -5.12 -26.31
CA PHE A 274 1.44 -4.48 -27.53
C PHE A 274 0.63 -4.80 -28.80
N SER A 275 -0.04 -5.97 -28.85
CA SER A 275 -0.96 -6.36 -29.93
C SER A 275 -2.36 -5.79 -29.78
N TRP A 276 -2.79 -5.45 -28.56
CA TRP A 276 -4.19 -5.15 -28.24
C TRP A 276 -4.82 -4.04 -29.11
N PRO A 277 -4.13 -2.94 -29.48
CA PRO A 277 -4.71 -1.94 -30.38
C PRO A 277 -5.06 -2.49 -31.77
N ALA A 278 -4.29 -3.44 -32.30
CA ALA A 278 -4.60 -4.11 -33.57
C ALA A 278 -5.73 -5.13 -33.40
N GLU A 279 -5.65 -6.01 -32.39
CA GLU A 279 -6.67 -7.03 -32.10
C GLU A 279 -8.07 -6.42 -31.90
N PHE A 280 -8.17 -5.33 -31.12
CA PHE A 280 -9.42 -4.61 -30.95
C PHE A 280 -9.86 -3.85 -32.21
N SER A 281 -8.94 -3.37 -33.06
CA SER A 281 -9.27 -2.73 -34.34
C SER A 281 -9.89 -3.73 -35.33
N ASP A 282 -9.32 -4.93 -35.43
CA ASP A 282 -9.85 -6.03 -36.23
C ASP A 282 -11.19 -6.54 -35.67
N MET A 283 -11.31 -6.64 -34.35
CA MET A 283 -12.57 -7.00 -33.68
C MET A 283 -13.69 -6.00 -33.98
N ILE A 284 -13.41 -4.70 -33.95
CA ILE A 284 -14.40 -3.66 -34.31
C ILE A 284 -14.98 -3.94 -35.70
N HIS A 285 -14.15 -4.24 -36.69
CA HIS A 285 -14.63 -4.57 -38.04
C HIS A 285 -15.51 -5.84 -38.07
N LYS A 286 -15.15 -6.88 -37.32
CA LYS A 286 -15.94 -8.12 -37.23
C LYS A 286 -17.31 -7.88 -36.59
N VAL A 287 -17.37 -7.25 -35.41
CA VAL A 287 -18.64 -7.04 -34.68
C VAL A 287 -19.52 -5.95 -35.31
N GLN A 288 -18.94 -5.00 -36.05
CA GLN A 288 -19.70 -4.02 -36.83
C GLN A 288 -20.56 -4.69 -37.91
N SER A 289 -20.10 -5.80 -38.50
CA SER A 289 -20.92 -6.61 -39.44
C SER A 289 -22.15 -7.23 -38.77
N GLN A 290 -22.11 -7.41 -37.44
CA GLN A 290 -23.17 -7.96 -36.59
C GLN A 290 -24.04 -6.85 -35.97
N ARG A 291 -23.82 -5.58 -36.35
CA ARG A 291 -24.48 -4.36 -35.86
C ARG A 291 -24.11 -3.93 -34.43
N THR A 292 -22.94 -4.30 -33.95
CA THR A 292 -22.40 -3.81 -32.67
C THR A 292 -21.48 -2.60 -32.87
N ASP A 293 -21.82 -1.47 -32.24
CA ASP A 293 -20.94 -0.31 -32.09
C ASP A 293 -20.00 -0.52 -30.90
N LEU A 294 -18.85 -1.19 -31.16
CA LEU A 294 -17.78 -1.39 -30.18
C LEU A 294 -16.80 -0.22 -30.20
N ARG A 295 -16.55 0.40 -29.04
CA ARG A 295 -15.53 1.46 -28.90
C ARG A 295 -14.56 1.11 -27.78
N VAL A 296 -13.26 1.18 -28.07
CA VAL A 296 -12.21 0.77 -27.12
C VAL A 296 -11.28 1.94 -26.84
N MET A 297 -11.04 2.22 -25.56
CA MET A 297 -10.01 3.15 -25.11
C MET A 297 -8.93 2.42 -24.34
N ILE A 298 -7.67 2.70 -24.69
CA ILE A 298 -6.48 2.16 -24.04
C ILE A 298 -5.66 3.33 -23.50
N LEU A 299 -5.64 3.51 -22.17
CA LEU A 299 -4.85 4.55 -21.51
C LEU A 299 -3.49 4.00 -21.07
N THR A 300 -2.43 4.75 -21.33
CA THR A 300 -1.05 4.38 -20.99
C THR A 300 -0.18 5.59 -20.70
N SER A 301 0.66 5.51 -19.66
CA SER A 301 1.76 6.47 -19.39
C SER A 301 3.10 6.04 -19.99
N ARG A 302 3.12 4.96 -20.78
CA ARG A 302 4.29 4.34 -21.41
C ARG A 302 4.13 4.26 -22.93
N SER A 303 5.23 4.08 -23.64
CA SER A 303 5.16 3.73 -25.06
C SER A 303 4.52 2.36 -25.25
N ILE A 304 3.56 2.30 -26.18
CA ILE A 304 3.13 1.07 -26.85
C ILE A 304 3.78 1.16 -28.22
N ASP A 305 4.80 0.35 -28.46
CA ASP A 305 5.59 0.33 -29.70
C ASP A 305 5.14 -0.87 -30.55
N GLY A 306 3.83 -0.94 -30.80
CA GLY A 306 3.15 -2.04 -31.49
C GLY A 306 2.54 -1.61 -32.84
N HIS A 307 2.12 -2.60 -33.63
CA HIS A 307 1.33 -2.33 -34.84
C HIS A 307 -0.02 -1.72 -34.45
N LEU A 308 -0.34 -0.56 -35.03
CA LEU A 308 -1.62 0.11 -34.87
C LEU A 308 -2.57 -0.41 -35.96
N GLY A 309 -3.77 -0.87 -35.57
CA GLY A 309 -4.79 -1.30 -36.53
C GLY A 309 -5.40 -0.14 -37.31
N ALA A 310 -6.09 -0.43 -38.42
CA ALA A 310 -6.59 0.57 -39.36
C ALA A 310 -7.55 1.61 -38.75
N THR A 311 -8.29 1.25 -37.71
CA THR A 311 -9.21 2.14 -36.96
C THR A 311 -8.62 2.69 -35.67
N THR A 312 -7.31 2.51 -35.44
CA THR A 312 -6.63 2.99 -34.23
C THR A 312 -6.21 4.46 -34.36
N ARG A 313 -6.65 5.29 -33.43
CA ARG A 313 -6.27 6.70 -33.29
C ARG A 313 -5.45 6.90 -32.02
N ILE A 314 -4.48 7.80 -32.05
CA ILE A 314 -3.67 8.16 -30.87
C ILE A 314 -4.02 9.58 -30.44
N MET A 315 -4.27 9.77 -29.15
CA MET A 315 -4.38 11.08 -28.50
C MET A 315 -3.27 11.21 -27.45
N SER A 316 -2.35 12.15 -27.65
CA SER A 316 -1.34 12.49 -26.64
C SER A 316 -1.95 13.32 -25.51
N VAL A 317 -1.51 13.07 -24.28
CA VAL A 317 -1.90 13.82 -23.07
C VAL A 317 -0.63 14.24 -22.31
N ASP A 318 -0.26 15.50 -22.46
CA ASP A 318 0.93 16.09 -21.83
C ASP A 318 0.69 16.43 -20.34
N MET A 319 1.62 17.14 -19.70
CA MET A 319 1.38 17.69 -18.36
C MET A 319 0.16 18.64 -18.36
N ALA A 320 -0.43 18.87 -17.19
CA ALA A 320 -1.46 19.90 -17.06
C ALA A 320 -0.89 21.30 -17.40
N PRO A 321 -1.71 22.21 -17.96
CA PRO A 321 -1.30 23.58 -18.21
C PRO A 321 -0.98 24.31 -16.89
N GLN A 322 0.17 25.01 -16.85
CA GLN A 322 0.69 25.75 -15.69
C GLN A 322 -0.29 26.78 -15.11
N SER A 323 -1.21 27.26 -15.94
CA SER A 323 -2.34 28.10 -15.56
C SER A 323 -3.61 27.51 -16.19
N PRO A 324 -4.63 27.10 -15.42
CA PRO A 324 -5.95 26.84 -15.98
C PRO A 324 -6.47 28.12 -16.65
N PRO A 325 -7.14 28.04 -17.82
CA PRO A 325 -7.70 29.22 -18.46
C PRO A 325 -8.65 29.96 -17.50
N HIS A 326 -8.54 31.29 -17.44
CA HIS A 326 -9.32 32.14 -16.54
C HIS A 326 -10.83 32.00 -16.83
N VAL A 327 -11.53 31.23 -15.99
CA VAL A 327 -12.99 31.26 -15.93
C VAL A 327 -13.40 32.51 -15.13
N TYR A 328 -13.54 33.63 -15.83
CA TYR A 328 -14.25 34.80 -15.29
C TYR A 328 -15.75 34.49 -15.14
N ASP A 329 -16.39 35.21 -14.23
CA ASP A 329 -17.78 35.08 -13.77
C ASP A 329 -18.79 34.50 -14.77
N LEU A 330 -19.36 33.33 -14.41
CA LEU A 330 -20.71 32.93 -14.83
C LEU A 330 -21.52 32.58 -13.58
N ALA A 331 -22.72 33.13 -13.49
CA ALA A 331 -23.54 33.08 -12.29
C ALA A 331 -24.05 31.65 -12.01
N LYS A 332 -24.39 31.37 -10.75
CA LYS A 332 -24.90 30.06 -10.30
C LYS A 332 -26.14 29.54 -11.04
N SER A 333 -26.81 30.36 -11.86
CA SER A 333 -27.96 29.99 -12.69
C SER A 333 -27.60 29.28 -14.01
N GLU A 334 -26.35 29.32 -14.48
CA GLU A 334 -26.00 28.82 -15.83
C GLU A 334 -25.34 27.45 -15.86
N LYS A 335 -24.95 26.89 -14.69
CA LYS A 335 -24.40 25.53 -14.59
C LYS A 335 -25.37 24.42 -15.02
N THR A 336 -26.65 24.71 -15.12
CA THR A 336 -27.69 23.76 -15.53
C THR A 336 -27.97 23.77 -17.04
N SER A 337 -27.42 24.74 -17.79
CA SER A 337 -27.82 25.01 -19.19
C SER A 337 -26.78 24.60 -20.24
N LEU A 338 -25.57 24.21 -19.83
CA LEU A 338 -24.50 23.75 -20.73
C LEU A 338 -24.48 22.22 -20.94
N LEU A 339 -25.39 21.48 -20.32
CA LEU A 339 -25.60 20.04 -20.55
C LEU A 339 -26.67 19.79 -21.62
N PHE A 340 -26.31 20.12 -22.86
CA PHE A 340 -26.98 19.79 -24.14
C PHE A 340 -28.46 20.17 -24.33
N SER A 341 -28.71 20.93 -25.40
CA SER A 341 -30.04 21.23 -25.92
C SER A 341 -30.74 20.01 -26.53
N GLN A 342 -32.06 19.92 -26.33
CA GLN A 342 -32.94 18.96 -27.02
C GLN A 342 -33.18 19.35 -28.50
N PRO A 343 -33.59 18.41 -29.37
CA PRO A 343 -33.54 18.60 -30.83
C PRO A 343 -34.76 19.33 -31.46
N ASN A 344 -34.56 19.75 -32.73
CA ASN A 344 -35.52 20.33 -33.71
C ASN A 344 -35.87 21.83 -33.52
N LYS A 345 -35.54 22.75 -34.44
CA LYS A 345 -35.99 22.84 -35.85
C LYS A 345 -35.10 23.74 -36.75
N GLN A 346 -35.41 23.76 -38.06
CA GLN A 346 -34.68 24.40 -39.17
C GLN A 346 -34.78 25.94 -39.23
N GLN A 347 -33.73 26.63 -39.72
CA GLN A 347 -33.71 27.73 -40.75
C GLN A 347 -32.26 28.25 -40.94
N VAL A 348 -31.60 28.14 -42.11
CA VAL A 348 -31.56 29.01 -43.33
C VAL A 348 -30.44 30.10 -43.32
N LEU A 349 -29.77 30.26 -44.48
CA LEU A 349 -28.67 31.19 -44.87
C LEU A 349 -28.91 32.70 -44.54
N VAL A 350 -27.96 33.67 -44.61
CA VAL A 350 -26.96 34.06 -45.67
C VAL A 350 -25.78 34.94 -45.06
N PRO A 351 -24.76 35.49 -45.79
CA PRO A 351 -23.38 35.62 -45.25
C PRO A 351 -22.64 37.00 -45.39
N LEU A 352 -21.40 37.06 -44.84
CA LEU A 352 -20.25 37.95 -45.21
C LEU A 352 -20.41 39.48 -44.96
N PRO A 353 -19.35 40.35 -45.03
CA PRO A 353 -18.00 40.17 -45.59
C PRO A 353 -16.79 40.55 -44.67
N ALA A 354 -15.59 40.58 -45.26
CA ALA A 354 -14.29 40.79 -44.62
C ALA A 354 -13.62 42.14 -44.98
N SER A 355 -12.58 42.55 -44.25
CA SER A 355 -11.41 43.27 -44.82
C SER A 355 -10.17 43.36 -43.88
N THR A 356 -8.97 43.10 -44.41
CA THR A 356 -7.71 43.91 -44.34
C THR A 356 -7.19 44.54 -43.03
N ASN A 357 -5.89 44.73 -42.74
CA ASN A 357 -4.58 44.25 -43.25
C ASN A 357 -3.45 44.88 -42.37
N ASN A 358 -2.17 44.53 -42.66
CA ASN A 358 -0.92 45.26 -42.30
C ASN A 358 -0.41 45.10 -40.86
N THR A 359 0.68 44.34 -40.59
CA THR A 359 2.14 44.63 -40.76
C THR A 359 2.72 45.49 -39.62
N GLU A 360 3.98 45.33 -39.15
CA GLU A 360 5.19 44.82 -39.80
C GLU A 360 6.30 44.37 -38.80
N THR A 361 7.20 43.45 -39.24
CA THR A 361 8.64 43.25 -38.88
C THR A 361 9.13 43.18 -37.39
N THR A 362 10.26 42.52 -37.06
CA THR A 362 11.44 42.11 -37.86
C THR A 362 12.02 40.74 -37.48
N LYS A 363 12.67 40.07 -38.44
CA LYS A 363 13.54 38.88 -38.27
C LYS A 363 14.97 39.34 -37.81
N GLU A 364 16.00 38.54 -37.48
CA GLU A 364 16.69 37.41 -38.16
C GLU A 364 17.76 36.81 -37.20
N THR A 365 18.58 35.79 -37.51
CA THR A 365 18.42 34.35 -37.81
C THR A 365 19.83 33.69 -37.71
N PHE A 366 19.96 32.37 -37.43
CA PHE A 366 21.11 31.48 -37.74
C PHE A 366 22.53 31.76 -37.13
N ALA A 367 23.48 30.81 -36.96
CA ALA A 367 23.53 29.32 -36.96
C ALA A 367 24.83 28.78 -36.28
N ARG A 368 24.88 27.45 -36.01
CA ARG A 368 25.98 26.41 -36.11
C ARG A 368 27.49 26.81 -36.19
N ASP A 369 28.52 26.03 -35.78
CA ASP A 369 28.68 24.55 -35.63
C ASP A 369 29.92 24.10 -34.74
N SER A 370 29.91 22.84 -34.26
CA SER A 370 30.99 21.81 -33.99
C SER A 370 32.44 22.05 -33.40
N THR A 371 32.74 21.45 -32.21
CA THR A 371 33.86 20.51 -31.77
C THR A 371 35.39 20.71 -32.06
N PRO A 372 36.38 19.95 -31.46
CA PRO A 372 36.65 19.44 -30.08
C PRO A 372 38.17 19.53 -29.61
N SER A 373 38.62 18.72 -28.62
CA SER A 373 40.02 18.45 -28.10
C SER A 373 40.60 19.43 -27.01
N ASP A 374 41.53 19.12 -26.07
CA ASP A 374 42.31 17.88 -25.72
C ASP A 374 42.96 17.88 -24.28
N LEU A 375 43.31 16.67 -23.77
CA LEU A 375 44.45 16.22 -22.90
C LEU A 375 44.84 16.74 -21.45
N ILE A 376 44.96 15.75 -20.53
CA ILE A 376 46.05 15.40 -19.56
C ILE A 376 46.57 16.37 -18.46
N ASN A 377 46.54 15.92 -17.18
CA ASN A 377 47.76 15.78 -16.33
C ASN A 377 47.62 14.82 -15.12
N SER A 378 48.75 14.39 -14.54
CA SER A 378 48.89 13.25 -13.60
C SER A 378 49.76 13.53 -12.37
N ASN A 379 49.59 12.80 -11.24
CA ASN A 379 50.74 12.28 -10.44
C ASN A 379 50.39 11.26 -9.32
N ARG A 380 51.41 10.46 -8.92
CA ARG A 380 51.46 9.46 -7.82
C ARG A 380 51.91 10.13 -6.49
N LYS A 381 52.12 9.51 -5.30
CA LYS A 381 52.63 8.16 -4.93
C LYS A 381 52.59 7.96 -3.38
N GLU A 382 52.50 6.70 -2.90
CA GLU A 382 52.96 6.06 -1.60
C GLU A 382 52.86 6.83 -0.23
N GLU A 383 52.63 6.22 0.95
CA GLU A 383 53.44 5.20 1.67
C GLU A 383 52.63 4.28 2.63
N ARG A 384 53.30 3.42 3.42
CA ARG A 384 52.76 2.24 4.13
C ARG A 384 53.47 1.97 5.49
N GLN A 385 52.79 1.21 6.38
CA GLN A 385 53.29 0.48 7.59
C GLN A 385 53.42 1.23 8.94
N ASN A 386 52.71 0.73 9.97
CA ASN A 386 53.33 -0.02 11.09
C ASN A 386 52.34 -0.80 11.99
N LEU A 387 52.89 -1.64 12.86
CA LEU A 387 52.32 -2.77 13.63
C LEU A 387 52.70 -2.62 15.13
N VAL A 388 52.05 -3.21 16.17
CA VAL A 388 50.83 -4.04 16.34
C VAL A 388 50.35 -3.95 17.82
N GLU A 389 49.41 -4.84 18.25
CA GLU A 389 49.22 -5.35 19.64
C GLU A 389 48.20 -4.67 20.58
N GLY A 390 47.31 -5.47 21.21
CA GLY A 390 46.30 -4.96 22.16
C GLY A 390 45.04 -5.81 22.47
N THR A 391 45.14 -7.15 22.59
CA THR A 391 44.17 -8.05 23.26
C THR A 391 42.65 -7.82 23.15
N HIS A 392 41.96 -8.68 22.41
CA HIS A 392 40.50 -8.88 22.55
C HIS A 392 40.13 -9.61 23.85
N ARG A 393 39.14 -9.09 24.58
CA ARG A 393 38.23 -9.88 25.44
C ARG A 393 36.80 -9.52 25.07
N SER A 394 35.98 -10.52 24.77
CA SER A 394 34.55 -10.38 24.48
C SER A 394 33.72 -10.44 25.76
N SER A 395 33.16 -9.31 26.21
CA SER A 395 32.12 -9.30 27.24
C SER A 395 30.73 -9.34 26.59
N LEU A 396 30.05 -10.48 26.72
CA LEU A 396 28.69 -10.68 26.22
C LEU A 396 27.69 -10.20 27.27
N GLY A 397 27.06 -9.05 27.04
CA GLY A 397 25.93 -8.54 27.84
C GLY A 397 26.00 -7.07 28.26
N SER A 398 27.01 -6.31 27.84
CA SER A 398 27.18 -4.91 28.24
C SER A 398 26.52 -3.89 27.29
N PHE A 399 26.39 -2.65 27.77
CA PHE A 399 25.91 -1.51 26.97
C PHE A 399 26.99 -1.02 26.00
N GLN A 400 27.09 -1.68 24.84
CA GLN A 400 28.12 -1.42 23.84
C GLN A 400 27.89 -0.09 23.09
N ALA A 401 28.86 0.83 23.17
CA ALA A 401 29.01 1.96 22.26
C ALA A 401 30.47 2.08 21.78
N ALA A 402 30.68 2.35 20.49
CA ALA A 402 32.00 2.45 19.88
C ALA A 402 32.25 3.84 19.26
N ASP A 403 33.52 4.21 19.10
CA ASP A 403 33.96 5.45 18.44
C ASP A 403 34.58 5.11 17.07
N SER A 404 34.10 5.73 15.99
CA SER A 404 34.55 5.40 14.63
C SER A 404 34.50 6.58 13.64
N GLY A 405 35.58 6.78 12.87
CA GLY A 405 35.76 7.91 11.94
C GLY A 405 35.04 7.78 10.58
N VAL A 406 34.76 8.92 9.91
CA VAL A 406 34.09 9.09 8.58
C VAL A 406 32.56 8.79 8.58
N THR A 407 31.61 9.64 8.17
CA THR A 407 31.58 11.10 7.82
C THR A 407 30.58 11.86 8.71
N GLU A 408 30.70 13.19 8.86
CA GLU A 408 29.91 13.97 9.83
C GLU A 408 28.46 14.33 9.43
N GLY A 409 28.01 14.04 8.20
CA GLY A 409 26.78 14.66 7.65
C GLY A 409 25.48 13.85 7.71
N SER A 410 25.52 12.51 7.75
CA SER A 410 24.35 11.69 7.40
C SER A 410 23.24 11.72 8.47
N THR A 411 23.57 11.42 9.73
CA THR A 411 22.61 11.42 10.84
C THR A 411 21.98 12.79 11.09
N ILE A 412 22.75 13.88 10.90
CA ILE A 412 22.24 15.26 10.98
C ILE A 412 21.20 15.51 9.88
N SER A 413 21.43 15.01 8.65
CA SER A 413 20.45 15.11 7.55
C SER A 413 19.16 14.34 7.85
N TRP A 414 19.25 13.17 8.49
CA TRP A 414 18.08 12.41 8.92
C TRP A 414 17.24 13.20 9.94
N PHE A 415 17.86 13.76 10.99
CA PHE A 415 17.15 14.60 11.97
C PHE A 415 16.63 15.91 11.35
N LYS A 416 17.34 16.52 10.39
CA LYS A 416 16.86 17.69 9.65
C LYS A 416 15.57 17.36 8.88
N ASN A 417 15.50 16.18 8.26
CA ASN A 417 14.27 15.71 7.61
C ASN A 417 13.15 15.49 8.63
N LEU A 418 13.43 14.82 9.77
CA LEU A 418 12.45 14.64 10.84
C LEU A 418 11.84 15.98 11.28
N THR A 419 12.67 16.98 11.59
CA THR A 419 12.22 18.30 12.05
C THR A 419 11.45 19.06 10.97
N SER A 420 11.99 19.14 9.74
CA SER A 420 11.38 19.93 8.65
C SER A 420 10.13 19.32 8.04
N LYS A 421 9.93 18.00 8.19
CA LYS A 421 8.83 17.25 7.57
C LYS A 421 7.87 16.67 8.60
N THR A 422 8.37 15.78 9.46
CA THR A 422 7.53 15.02 10.39
C THR A 422 7.04 15.85 11.57
N HIS A 423 7.94 16.59 12.23
CA HIS A 423 7.54 17.50 13.29
C HIS A 423 6.65 18.63 12.75
N ALA A 424 6.96 19.17 11.58
CA ALA A 424 6.11 20.14 10.91
C ALA A 424 4.68 19.59 10.68
N ALA A 425 4.51 18.38 10.14
CA ALA A 425 3.20 17.78 9.92
C ALA A 425 2.43 17.48 11.22
N ILE A 426 3.10 16.93 12.23
CA ILE A 426 2.45 16.49 13.49
C ILE A 426 2.09 17.68 14.39
N TYR A 427 2.96 18.70 14.47
CA TYR A 427 2.86 19.76 15.48
C TYR A 427 2.32 21.12 14.97
N SER A 428 2.37 21.41 13.65
CA SER A 428 1.88 22.70 13.11
C SER A 428 0.38 22.95 13.32
N SER A 429 -0.41 21.86 13.39
CA SER A 429 -1.87 21.89 13.52
C SER A 429 -2.37 21.84 14.97
N ARG A 430 -1.47 21.92 15.98
CA ARG A 430 -1.86 21.95 17.39
C ARG A 430 -2.52 23.28 17.76
N SER A 431 -3.85 23.28 17.83
CA SER A 431 -4.60 24.34 18.52
C SER A 431 -4.19 24.36 20.00
N ALA A 432 -3.72 25.51 20.48
CA ALA A 432 -3.26 25.70 21.87
C ALA A 432 -4.37 25.60 22.94
N LYS A 433 -5.59 25.19 22.56
CA LYS A 433 -6.76 25.04 23.43
C LYS A 433 -7.18 23.59 23.68
N ASP A 434 -6.54 22.59 23.07
CA ASP A 434 -6.95 21.20 23.24
C ASP A 434 -6.38 20.57 24.53
N ASN A 435 -7.06 20.84 25.64
CA ASN A 435 -6.76 20.28 26.96
C ASN A 435 -6.99 18.76 27.07
N SER A 436 -7.41 18.06 26.01
CA SER A 436 -7.69 16.62 26.02
C SER A 436 -6.51 15.72 25.64
N PHE A 437 -5.41 16.31 25.14
CA PHE A 437 -4.28 15.56 24.59
C PHE A 437 -3.60 14.62 25.63
N LYS A 438 -3.64 13.31 25.35
CA LYS A 438 -2.98 12.29 26.17
C LYS A 438 -1.61 11.93 25.58
N PRO A 439 -0.48 12.33 26.22
CA PRO A 439 0.85 12.03 25.71
C PRO A 439 1.11 10.52 25.67
N VAL A 440 1.92 10.09 24.71
CA VAL A 440 2.40 8.70 24.65
C VAL A 440 3.38 8.48 25.80
N LYS A 441 3.18 7.39 26.55
CA LYS A 441 4.02 7.01 27.69
C LYS A 441 4.99 5.92 27.29
N ILE A 442 6.26 6.08 27.64
CA ILE A 442 7.27 5.08 27.33
C ILE A 442 8.10 4.75 28.58
N ALA A 443 8.26 3.46 28.86
CA ALA A 443 9.26 3.01 29.84
C ALA A 443 10.61 2.80 29.14
N VAL A 444 11.67 3.34 29.73
CA VAL A 444 13.06 3.15 29.28
C VAL A 444 13.74 2.29 30.32
N LEU A 445 14.10 1.05 29.95
CA LEU A 445 14.83 0.12 30.80
C LEU A 445 16.30 0.19 30.42
N ASP A 446 17.11 0.78 31.29
CA ASP A 446 18.52 1.11 30.99
C ASP A 446 19.34 1.36 32.28
N THR A 447 20.48 2.05 32.18
CA THR A 447 21.39 2.38 33.29
C THR A 447 20.85 3.45 34.25
N GLY A 448 19.94 4.32 33.79
CA GLY A 448 19.37 5.42 34.57
C GLY A 448 19.23 6.70 33.75
N PHE A 449 19.20 7.84 34.42
CA PHE A 449 19.17 9.16 33.77
C PHE A 449 19.85 10.21 34.66
N ALA A 450 21.04 10.68 34.30
CA ALA A 450 21.87 11.57 35.12
C ALA A 450 21.23 12.96 35.30
N TYR A 451 20.55 13.20 36.42
CA TYR A 451 19.95 14.51 36.76
C TYR A 451 20.29 14.96 38.19
N THR A 452 21.42 14.48 38.71
CA THR A 452 21.94 14.83 40.05
C THR A 452 22.93 15.99 40.01
N GLU A 453 23.88 15.99 39.07
CA GLU A 453 24.93 17.00 38.97
C GLU A 453 24.45 18.32 38.33
N GLU A 454 25.03 19.45 38.73
CA GLU A 454 24.61 20.78 38.22
C GLU A 454 24.91 20.99 36.72
N HIS A 455 25.99 20.38 36.22
CA HIS A 455 26.29 20.36 34.79
C HIS A 455 25.16 19.68 34.00
N ASP A 456 24.71 18.53 34.47
CA ASP A 456 23.75 17.67 33.78
C ASP A 456 22.34 18.24 33.90
N LYS A 457 21.99 18.79 35.08
CA LYS A 457 20.77 19.58 35.26
C LYS A 457 20.68 20.73 34.26
N LYS A 458 21.79 21.40 33.94
CA LYS A 458 21.84 22.51 32.98
C LYS A 458 21.61 22.03 31.54
N SER A 459 22.26 20.94 31.11
CA SER A 459 22.11 20.41 29.75
C SER A 459 20.76 19.71 29.52
N LEU A 460 20.22 19.04 30.56
CA LEU A 460 18.99 18.25 30.47
C LEU A 460 17.71 18.95 30.90
N LYS A 461 17.79 20.18 31.44
CA LYS A 461 16.62 21.01 31.80
C LYS A 461 15.49 21.01 30.74
N PRO A 462 15.77 21.06 29.41
CA PRO A 462 14.72 21.01 28.38
C PRO A 462 13.93 19.69 28.35
N TYR A 463 14.47 18.59 28.86
CA TYR A 463 13.88 17.26 28.81
C TYR A 463 13.12 16.90 30.11
N MET A 464 13.57 17.39 31.26
CA MET A 464 13.11 16.96 32.59
C MET A 464 11.58 17.00 32.77
N HIS A 465 10.89 18.01 32.23
CA HIS A 465 9.43 18.14 32.34
C HIS A 465 8.64 16.99 31.69
N ARG A 466 9.27 16.24 30.77
CA ARG A 466 8.70 15.06 30.11
C ARG A 466 9.01 13.74 30.83
N ILE A 467 9.91 13.73 31.81
CA ILE A 467 10.15 12.56 32.66
C ILE A 467 9.18 12.58 33.84
N LYS A 468 8.44 11.49 34.05
CA LYS A 468 7.34 11.43 35.03
C LYS A 468 7.67 10.64 36.28
N LYS A 469 8.52 9.63 36.16
CA LYS A 469 9.04 8.83 37.27
C LYS A 469 10.45 8.35 36.94
N PHE A 470 11.22 8.21 38.01
CA PHE A 470 12.46 7.45 38.09
C PHE A 470 12.16 6.32 39.08
N ALA A 471 12.61 5.11 38.78
CA ALA A 471 12.57 3.99 39.71
C ALA A 471 13.76 3.07 39.45
N SER A 472 14.37 2.56 40.52
CA SER A 472 15.33 1.46 40.40
C SER A 472 14.64 0.14 40.67
N PHE A 473 14.97 -0.86 39.87
CA PHE A 473 14.50 -2.23 40.03
C PHE A 473 15.64 -3.18 40.41
N VAL A 474 16.86 -2.66 40.54
CA VAL A 474 18.02 -3.32 41.12
C VAL A 474 17.75 -3.58 42.62
N GLU A 475 18.19 -4.73 43.11
CA GLU A 475 18.05 -5.08 44.53
C GLU A 475 18.94 -4.16 45.40
N ASP A 476 18.47 -3.83 46.61
CA ASP A 476 19.11 -2.90 47.57
C ASP A 476 19.35 -1.45 47.08
N GLU A 477 18.92 -1.06 45.88
CA GLU A 477 18.92 0.32 45.42
C GLU A 477 17.62 1.09 45.77
N THR A 478 17.73 2.41 45.89
CA THR A 478 16.56 3.30 46.02
C THR A 478 16.17 3.91 44.67
N ASP A 479 14.93 4.39 44.54
CA ASP A 479 14.46 5.11 43.32
C ASP A 479 15.31 6.34 42.96
N LEU A 480 16.08 6.89 43.91
CA LEU A 480 17.01 8.00 43.67
C LEU A 480 18.23 7.58 42.82
N GLU A 481 18.62 6.30 42.85
CA GLU A 481 19.73 5.79 42.04
C GLU A 481 19.40 5.81 40.54
N ALA A 482 18.11 5.75 40.17
CA ALA A 482 17.67 5.92 38.79
C ALA A 482 17.81 7.37 38.26
N MET A 483 18.12 8.34 39.13
CA MET A 483 18.52 9.71 38.75
C MET A 483 20.04 9.87 38.55
N LYS A 484 20.80 8.78 38.70
CA LYS A 484 22.22 8.71 38.35
C LYS A 484 22.38 7.87 37.08
N ASP A 485 23.43 8.15 36.32
CA ASP A 485 23.82 7.34 35.17
C ASP A 485 25.32 7.55 34.90
N SER A 486 26.16 6.78 35.60
CA SER A 486 27.63 6.85 35.48
C SER A 486 28.14 6.42 34.10
N SER A 487 27.34 5.66 33.35
CA SER A 487 27.64 5.25 31.97
C SER A 487 27.27 6.34 30.96
N GLY A 488 26.25 7.14 31.25
CA GLY A 488 25.64 8.09 30.32
C GLY A 488 24.76 7.44 29.23
N HIS A 489 24.71 6.11 29.17
CA HIS A 489 24.01 5.35 28.13
C HIS A 489 22.49 5.56 28.19
N GLY A 490 21.85 5.28 29.33
CA GLY A 490 20.41 5.46 29.53
C GLY A 490 19.96 6.91 29.35
N THR A 491 20.80 7.85 29.76
CA THR A 491 20.60 9.29 29.54
C THR A 491 20.60 9.64 28.05
N ALA A 492 21.59 9.14 27.31
CA ALA A 492 21.68 9.34 25.86
C ALA A 492 20.51 8.69 25.11
N VAL A 493 20.15 7.45 25.46
CA VAL A 493 18.97 6.72 24.95
C VAL A 493 17.70 7.56 25.15
N ALA A 494 17.40 7.95 26.39
CA ALA A 494 16.22 8.75 26.72
C ALA A 494 16.15 10.07 25.94
N VAL A 495 17.29 10.76 25.78
CA VAL A 495 17.34 12.03 25.02
C VAL A 495 17.10 11.81 23.53
N GLN A 496 17.55 10.72 22.89
CA GLN A 496 17.20 10.47 21.48
C GLN A 496 15.69 10.26 21.30
N MET A 497 15.03 9.51 22.20
CA MET A 497 13.56 9.35 22.17
C MET A 497 12.82 10.68 22.26
N LEU A 498 13.27 11.56 23.17
CA LEU A 498 12.70 12.88 23.41
C LEU A 498 13.01 13.92 22.31
N LYS A 499 14.04 13.69 21.49
CA LYS A 499 14.27 14.42 20.23
C LYS A 499 13.36 13.92 19.12
N VAL A 500 13.01 12.64 19.09
CA VAL A 500 12.15 12.06 18.04
C VAL A 500 10.68 12.40 18.24
N SER A 501 10.10 12.16 19.42
CA SER A 501 8.75 12.61 19.77
C SER A 501 8.80 13.75 20.79
N LEU A 502 8.25 14.91 20.41
CA LEU A 502 8.35 16.14 21.19
C LEU A 502 7.34 16.21 22.34
N SER A 503 6.28 15.39 22.33
CA SER A 503 5.24 15.39 23.38
C SER A 503 5.14 14.11 24.21
N THR A 504 5.87 13.06 23.82
CA THR A 504 6.05 11.82 24.60
C THR A 504 6.56 12.10 26.02
N VAL A 505 6.14 11.27 26.96
CA VAL A 505 6.60 11.29 28.36
C VAL A 505 7.28 9.97 28.75
N LEU A 506 8.37 10.06 29.50
CA LEU A 506 9.21 8.91 29.87
C LEU A 506 9.06 8.50 31.33
N TYR A 507 9.24 7.21 31.57
CA TYR A 507 9.40 6.58 32.87
C TYR A 507 10.73 5.83 32.87
N ILE A 508 11.69 6.29 33.69
CA ILE A 508 13.05 5.73 33.71
C ILE A 508 13.07 4.55 34.68
N CYS A 509 13.45 3.38 34.17
CA CYS A 509 13.70 2.17 34.94
C CYS A 509 15.20 1.91 34.94
N ARG A 510 15.86 2.10 36.07
CA ARG A 510 17.22 1.59 36.26
C ARG A 510 17.14 0.08 36.49
N VAL A 511 17.76 -0.67 35.59
CA VAL A 511 17.82 -2.15 35.61
C VAL A 511 19.25 -2.68 35.49
N ALA A 512 20.24 -1.79 35.43
CA ALA A 512 21.63 -2.16 35.21
C ALA A 512 22.43 -2.20 36.52
N THR A 513 23.21 -3.27 36.68
CA THR A 513 24.06 -3.53 37.84
C THR A 513 25.54 -3.61 37.42
N SER A 514 26.45 -3.26 38.32
CA SER A 514 27.87 -3.55 38.12
C SER A 514 28.12 -5.06 38.23
N SER A 515 29.09 -5.57 37.49
CA SER A 515 29.44 -6.99 37.55
C SER A 515 29.94 -7.42 38.94
N LYS A 516 29.66 -8.67 39.30
CA LYS A 516 30.12 -9.31 40.56
C LYS A 516 31.64 -9.52 40.61
N ASP A 517 32.35 -9.35 39.49
CA ASP A 517 33.82 -9.38 39.42
C ASP A 517 34.48 -8.03 39.77
N GLY A 518 33.69 -6.98 40.05
CA GLY A 518 34.19 -5.65 40.38
C GLY A 518 34.59 -4.81 39.17
N SER A 519 34.33 -5.26 37.94
CA SER A 519 34.50 -4.42 36.75
C SER A 519 33.51 -3.23 36.76
N PRO A 520 33.91 -2.07 36.20
CA PRO A 520 33.05 -0.88 36.13
C PRO A 520 31.96 -0.97 35.04
N GLU A 521 31.89 -2.10 34.33
CA GLU A 521 30.95 -2.34 33.25
C GLU A 521 29.56 -2.67 33.82
N LEU A 522 28.52 -2.04 33.28
CA LEU A 522 27.13 -2.24 33.72
C LEU A 522 26.43 -3.28 32.82
N PHE A 523 25.65 -4.15 33.46
CA PHE A 523 24.92 -5.25 32.82
C PHE A 523 23.43 -5.21 33.22
N PRO A 524 22.49 -5.48 32.30
CA PRO A 524 21.07 -5.55 32.64
C PRO A 524 20.78 -6.79 33.49
N ASP A 525 20.25 -6.57 34.69
CA ASP A 525 19.82 -7.60 35.64
C ASP A 525 18.43 -8.14 35.22
N LYS A 526 18.29 -9.47 35.11
CA LYS A 526 17.11 -10.08 34.47
C LYS A 526 15.88 -9.98 35.36
N GLU A 527 16.08 -10.17 36.66
CA GLU A 527 15.08 -10.06 37.71
C GLU A 527 14.59 -8.59 37.83
N ALA A 528 15.48 -7.61 37.73
CA ALA A 528 15.15 -6.19 37.65
C ALA A 528 14.37 -5.85 36.37
N VAL A 529 14.79 -6.36 35.21
CA VAL A 529 14.06 -6.20 33.94
C VAL A 529 12.65 -6.81 34.03
N GLU A 530 12.48 -8.00 34.62
CA GLU A 530 11.16 -8.59 34.85
C GLU A 530 10.26 -7.68 35.72
N ARG A 531 10.78 -7.20 36.86
CA ARG A 531 10.06 -6.28 37.75
C ARG A 531 9.69 -4.98 37.04
N ALA A 532 10.62 -4.41 36.27
CA ALA A 532 10.42 -3.18 35.50
C ALA A 532 9.33 -3.33 34.42
N ILE A 533 9.36 -4.40 33.61
CA ILE A 533 8.33 -4.68 32.60
C ILE A 533 6.96 -4.82 33.28
N LYS A 534 6.85 -5.61 34.36
CA LYS A 534 5.60 -5.78 35.12
C LYS A 534 5.06 -4.45 35.64
N LYS A 535 5.92 -3.59 36.21
CA LYS A 535 5.55 -2.27 36.76
C LYS A 535 5.11 -1.29 35.66
N ALA A 536 5.82 -1.27 34.54
CA ALA A 536 5.53 -0.40 33.41
C ALA A 536 4.17 -0.73 32.75
N VAL A 537 3.90 -2.02 32.55
CA VAL A 537 2.67 -2.52 31.90
C VAL A 537 1.44 -2.38 32.80
N ALA A 538 1.57 -2.66 34.11
CA ALA A 538 0.43 -2.67 35.02
C ALA A 538 -0.31 -1.32 35.04
N GLU A 539 -1.64 -1.37 35.20
CA GLU A 539 -2.48 -0.18 35.19
C GLU A 539 -2.20 0.73 36.41
N PRO A 540 -2.38 2.06 36.30
CA PRO A 540 -2.16 2.99 37.41
C PRO A 540 -2.97 2.66 38.67
N GLU A 541 -4.20 2.16 38.51
CA GLU A 541 -5.08 1.73 39.61
C GLU A 541 -4.50 0.54 40.40
N LYS A 542 -3.66 -0.28 39.77
CA LYS A 542 -2.95 -1.42 40.36
C LYS A 542 -1.51 -1.03 40.77
N GLY A 543 -1.22 0.27 40.86
CA GLY A 543 0.08 0.81 41.23
C GLY A 543 1.16 0.71 40.15
N GLY A 544 0.79 0.38 38.91
CA GLY A 544 1.69 0.43 37.75
C GLY A 544 1.71 1.80 37.07
N TRP A 545 2.19 1.87 35.83
CA TRP A 545 2.25 3.11 35.05
C TRP A 545 1.35 3.12 33.82
N GLY A 546 0.96 1.95 33.31
CA GLY A 546 0.20 1.76 32.08
C GLY A 546 0.85 2.50 30.91
N VAL A 547 2.08 2.10 30.56
CA VAL A 547 2.82 2.67 29.42
C VAL A 547 2.33 2.10 28.08
N ASP A 548 2.58 2.84 27.01
CA ASP A 548 2.21 2.44 25.64
C ASP A 548 3.35 1.66 24.95
N ILE A 549 4.59 2.01 25.28
CA ILE A 549 5.81 1.45 24.68
C ILE A 549 6.83 1.13 25.78
N ILE A 550 7.64 0.10 25.56
CA ILE A 550 8.84 -0.23 26.35
C ILE A 550 10.05 -0.26 25.40
N ASN A 551 11.11 0.46 25.77
CA ASN A 551 12.40 0.44 25.09
C ASN A 551 13.42 -0.36 25.91
N MET A 552 14.05 -1.35 25.29
CA MET A 552 15.09 -2.21 25.87
C MET A 552 16.36 -2.12 25.02
N SER A 553 17.19 -1.11 25.30
CA SER A 553 18.43 -0.83 24.55
C SER A 553 19.61 -1.71 25.00
N PHE A 554 19.36 -3.01 25.18
CA PHE A 554 20.30 -4.00 25.70
C PHE A 554 19.92 -5.42 25.25
N GLY A 555 20.80 -6.40 25.49
CA GLY A 555 20.41 -7.81 25.37
C GLY A 555 21.44 -8.82 25.87
N TRP A 556 21.01 -10.08 25.98
CA TRP A 556 21.78 -11.24 26.40
C TRP A 556 21.86 -12.29 25.28
N ALA A 557 22.93 -13.09 25.25
CA ALA A 557 23.12 -14.18 24.29
C ALA A 557 22.07 -15.32 24.43
N PHE A 558 21.56 -15.52 25.65
CA PHE A 558 20.71 -16.64 26.02
C PHE A 558 19.32 -16.20 26.51
N ASP A 559 18.33 -17.06 26.31
CA ASP A 559 16.93 -16.92 26.74
C ASP A 559 16.66 -17.97 27.83
N ASP A 560 17.31 -17.75 28.97
CA ASP A 560 17.47 -18.66 30.11
C ASP A 560 16.64 -18.26 31.35
N HIS A 561 15.88 -17.16 31.27
CA HIS A 561 15.13 -16.60 32.40
C HIS A 561 13.63 -16.48 32.09
N ASP A 562 12.85 -17.44 32.58
CA ASP A 562 11.40 -17.53 32.34
C ASP A 562 10.60 -16.30 32.79
N GLY A 563 11.03 -15.62 33.86
CA GLY A 563 10.39 -14.40 34.35
C GLY A 563 10.30 -13.29 33.31
N VAL A 564 11.45 -12.86 32.75
CA VAL A 564 11.53 -11.90 31.62
C VAL A 564 10.67 -12.36 30.43
N ARG A 565 10.80 -13.64 30.03
CA ARG A 565 10.02 -14.23 28.92
C ARG A 565 8.51 -14.17 29.15
N ASN A 566 8.05 -14.39 30.38
CA ASN A 566 6.65 -14.28 30.75
C ASN A 566 6.19 -12.82 30.90
N ALA A 567 7.06 -11.91 31.33
CA ALA A 567 6.79 -10.48 31.41
C ALA A 567 6.63 -9.84 30.01
N ILE A 568 7.48 -10.20 29.05
CA ILE A 568 7.37 -9.80 27.63
C ILE A 568 6.03 -10.26 27.05
N ARG A 569 5.70 -11.55 27.20
CA ARG A 569 4.39 -12.10 26.80
C ARG A 569 3.21 -11.39 27.47
N PHE A 570 3.35 -10.99 28.73
CA PHE A 570 2.33 -10.23 29.45
C PHE A 570 2.17 -8.82 28.89
N ALA A 571 3.27 -8.09 28.64
CA ALA A 571 3.26 -6.77 28.02
C ALA A 571 2.53 -6.78 26.67
N ARG A 572 2.87 -7.75 25.80
CA ARG A 572 2.23 -7.93 24.49
C ARG A 572 0.72 -8.20 24.61
N ARG A 573 0.29 -9.03 25.56
CA ARG A 573 -1.15 -9.27 25.82
C ARG A 573 -1.91 -8.04 26.33
N GLN A 574 -1.23 -7.06 26.92
CA GLN A 574 -1.84 -5.78 27.33
C GLN A 574 -1.81 -4.72 26.21
N GLY A 575 -1.30 -5.06 25.01
CA GLY A 575 -1.22 -4.14 23.89
C GLY A 575 -0.03 -3.18 23.93
N VAL A 576 0.95 -3.44 24.79
CA VAL A 576 2.18 -2.65 24.89
C VAL A 576 3.15 -3.06 23.78
N HIS A 577 3.74 -2.08 23.10
CA HIS A 577 4.76 -2.31 22.07
C HIS A 577 6.15 -2.37 22.71
N MET A 578 6.98 -3.32 22.27
CA MET A 578 8.33 -3.51 22.79
C MET A 578 9.34 -3.41 21.65
N PHE A 579 10.34 -2.56 21.84
CA PHE A 579 11.48 -2.39 20.93
C PHE A 579 12.76 -2.81 21.65
N ALA A 580 13.64 -3.54 20.97
CA ALA A 580 14.95 -3.90 21.51
C ALA A 580 16.05 -3.91 20.46
N SER A 581 17.24 -3.45 20.86
CA SER A 581 18.44 -3.44 20.04
C SER A 581 18.96 -4.85 19.73
N THR A 582 19.51 -5.07 18.53
CA THR A 582 19.90 -6.41 18.06
C THR A 582 21.24 -6.90 18.59
N SER A 583 22.35 -6.33 18.09
CA SER A 583 23.74 -6.57 18.53
C SER A 583 24.64 -5.53 17.85
N ASN A 584 25.80 -5.22 18.46
CA ASN A 584 26.87 -4.43 17.85
C ASN A 584 28.14 -5.26 17.59
N ASP A 585 28.07 -6.60 17.61
CA ASP A 585 29.23 -7.48 17.41
C ASP A 585 29.39 -7.95 15.95
N GLY A 586 28.45 -7.59 15.07
CA GLY A 586 28.42 -8.06 13.67
C GLY A 586 28.40 -9.59 13.57
N LEU A 587 29.31 -10.15 12.76
CA LEU A 587 29.49 -11.61 12.63
C LEU A 587 30.31 -12.24 13.77
N LEU A 588 30.80 -11.46 14.73
CA LEU A 588 31.48 -11.95 15.94
C LEU A 588 30.52 -12.11 17.13
N GLY A 589 29.22 -11.88 16.90
CA GLY A 589 28.18 -11.97 17.91
C GLY A 589 27.93 -13.38 18.45
N PRO A 590 27.01 -13.50 19.43
CA PRO A 590 26.65 -14.79 20.02
C PRO A 590 26.07 -15.77 18.98
N PRO A 591 26.04 -17.09 19.26
CA PRO A 591 25.71 -18.15 18.28
C PRO A 591 24.28 -18.16 17.70
N ASN A 592 23.53 -17.07 17.87
CA ASN A 592 22.17 -16.88 17.34
C ASN A 592 22.02 -15.56 16.55
N ASP A 593 23.12 -14.84 16.26
CA ASP A 593 23.24 -13.54 15.57
C ASP A 593 22.52 -12.32 16.21
N ILE A 594 21.42 -12.52 16.94
CA ILE A 594 20.59 -11.47 17.55
C ILE A 594 20.39 -11.76 19.04
N LEU A 595 20.56 -10.75 19.89
CA LEU A 595 20.39 -10.88 21.34
C LEU A 595 18.91 -11.05 21.75
N TYR A 596 18.69 -11.63 22.92
CA TYR A 596 17.43 -11.58 23.64
C TYR A 596 17.38 -10.29 24.48
N PRO A 597 16.31 -9.49 24.49
CA PRO A 597 14.95 -9.80 24.05
C PRO A 597 14.63 -9.52 22.58
N SER A 598 15.52 -8.90 21.80
CA SER A 598 15.27 -8.50 20.40
C SER A 598 14.80 -9.64 19.49
N ARG A 599 15.33 -10.86 19.66
CA ARG A 599 14.87 -12.05 18.92
C ARG A 599 13.48 -12.58 19.31
N ALA A 600 12.91 -12.19 20.47
CA ALA A 600 11.65 -12.73 20.97
C ALA A 600 10.49 -12.44 20.00
N PRO A 601 9.53 -13.36 19.79
CA PRO A 601 8.46 -13.19 18.81
C PRO A 601 7.54 -12.00 19.09
N GLU A 602 7.43 -11.57 20.34
CA GLU A 602 6.61 -10.46 20.80
C GLU A 602 7.31 -9.08 20.73
N VAL A 603 8.56 -9.02 20.24
CA VAL A 603 9.42 -7.82 20.25
C VAL A 603 9.79 -7.39 18.83
N ILE A 604 9.84 -6.07 18.61
CA ILE A 604 10.31 -5.44 17.37
C ILE A 604 11.82 -5.24 17.47
N ALA A 605 12.56 -5.84 16.53
CA ALA A 605 14.02 -5.88 16.54
C ALA A 605 14.61 -4.69 15.78
N ILE A 606 15.54 -3.94 16.40
CA ILE A 606 16.11 -2.72 15.80
C ILE A 606 17.64 -2.80 15.63
N ASP A 607 18.09 -2.66 14.39
CA ASP A 607 19.50 -2.57 14.00
C ASP A 607 20.00 -1.12 13.92
N ALA A 608 21.30 -0.94 14.14
CA ALA A 608 22.00 0.29 13.77
C ALA A 608 22.23 0.37 12.25
N ALA A 609 21.99 1.55 11.71
CA ALA A 609 22.47 2.01 10.41
C ALA A 609 22.98 3.45 10.52
N ASP A 610 23.63 3.97 9.49
CA ASP A 610 23.97 5.39 9.39
C ASP A 610 22.75 6.24 8.97
N GLY A 611 22.88 7.56 8.91
CA GLY A 611 21.78 8.45 8.50
C GLY A 611 21.36 8.34 7.01
N PHE A 612 22.09 7.59 6.18
CA PHE A 612 21.73 7.24 4.80
C PHE A 612 21.18 5.82 4.64
N GLY A 613 20.99 5.10 5.76
CA GLY A 613 20.49 3.72 5.79
C GLY A 613 21.53 2.67 5.38
N GLU A 614 22.82 2.99 5.39
CA GLU A 614 23.89 2.00 5.23
C GLU A 614 24.20 1.32 6.57
N TYR A 615 24.54 0.03 6.53
CA TYR A 615 24.84 -0.74 7.74
C TYR A 615 26.18 -0.37 8.35
N THR A 616 26.29 -0.51 9.66
CA THR A 616 27.59 -0.49 10.32
C THR A 616 28.26 -1.86 10.16
N ARG A 617 29.59 -1.92 10.26
CA ARG A 617 30.32 -3.21 10.30
C ARG A 617 29.89 -4.11 11.48
N THR A 618 29.25 -3.49 12.46
CA THR A 618 28.76 -4.06 13.72
C THR A 618 27.30 -4.52 13.65
N THR A 619 26.57 -4.24 12.57
CA THR A 619 25.17 -4.68 12.39
C THR A 619 25.10 -6.22 12.26
N ALA A 620 24.15 -6.84 12.98
CA ALA A 620 23.94 -8.29 12.94
C ALA A 620 23.51 -8.80 11.55
N SER A 621 23.88 -10.06 11.24
CA SER A 621 23.71 -10.72 9.94
C SER A 621 22.32 -10.57 9.31
N SER A 622 22.26 -10.24 8.01
CA SER A 622 21.02 -10.07 7.23
C SER A 622 20.25 -11.37 7.01
N VAL A 623 20.95 -12.48 6.91
CA VAL A 623 20.38 -13.82 6.67
C VAL A 623 19.79 -14.45 7.94
N SER A 624 19.87 -13.78 9.09
CA SER A 624 19.26 -14.27 10.32
C SER A 624 17.74 -14.43 10.17
N SER A 625 17.24 -15.62 10.50
CA SER A 625 15.79 -15.90 10.45
C SER A 625 15.02 -15.26 11.61
N TYR A 626 15.71 -14.84 12.68
CA TYR A 626 15.12 -14.16 13.82
C TYR A 626 14.70 -12.73 13.47
N GLY A 627 13.52 -12.32 13.93
CA GLY A 627 12.96 -11.00 13.64
C GLY A 627 12.47 -10.80 12.19
N ARG A 628 12.51 -11.81 11.32
CA ARG A 628 12.05 -11.70 9.92
C ARG A 628 10.59 -11.20 9.87
N GLY A 629 10.34 -10.10 9.14
CA GLY A 629 9.04 -9.43 9.07
C GLY A 629 8.71 -8.51 10.27
N ARG A 630 9.66 -8.25 11.17
CA ARG A 630 9.53 -7.37 12.35
C ARG A 630 10.88 -6.80 12.81
N ARG A 631 11.82 -6.70 11.87
CA ARG A 631 13.19 -6.22 12.05
C ARG A 631 13.40 -5.00 11.17
N PHE A 632 13.84 -3.91 11.77
CA PHE A 632 14.00 -2.60 11.15
C PHE A 632 15.36 -2.01 11.50
N SER A 633 15.79 -1.00 10.76
CA SER A 633 16.98 -0.22 11.10
C SER A 633 16.65 1.26 11.26
N ALA A 634 17.42 1.95 12.09
CA ALA A 634 17.33 3.39 12.31
C ALA A 634 18.74 3.98 12.49
N PRO A 635 18.91 5.32 12.42
CA PRO A 635 20.20 5.95 12.66
C PRO A 635 20.73 5.55 14.04
N GLY A 636 21.84 4.82 14.07
CA GLY A 636 22.53 4.35 15.26
C GLY A 636 23.92 4.92 15.41
N THR A 637 24.45 5.65 14.41
CA THR A 637 25.81 6.19 14.43
C THR A 637 25.87 7.70 14.58
N ARG A 638 26.97 8.18 15.15
CA ARG A 638 27.40 9.59 15.19
C ARG A 638 26.37 10.47 15.89
N LEU A 639 25.79 9.93 16.95
CA LEU A 639 24.78 10.61 17.76
C LEU A 639 25.47 11.37 18.89
N THR A 640 25.30 12.69 18.91
CA THR A 640 25.91 13.55 19.93
C THR A 640 25.38 13.22 21.33
N SER A 641 26.32 12.91 22.23
CA SER A 641 26.08 12.75 23.67
C SER A 641 25.46 14.01 24.26
N PRO A 642 24.43 13.90 25.12
CA PRO A 642 23.87 15.05 25.83
C PRO A 642 24.82 15.64 26.87
N HIS A 643 25.87 14.91 27.28
CA HIS A 643 26.76 15.26 28.40
C HIS A 643 28.16 15.64 27.95
N SER A 644 28.79 14.81 27.10
CA SER A 644 30.22 14.94 26.78
C SER A 644 30.50 15.51 25.40
N ALA A 645 29.46 15.83 24.61
CA ALA A 645 29.54 16.11 23.17
C ALA A 645 30.22 15.01 22.31
N ALA A 646 30.63 13.88 22.92
CA ALA A 646 31.15 12.71 22.23
C ALA A 646 30.12 12.15 21.25
N LEU A 647 30.60 11.43 20.23
CA LEU A 647 29.75 10.71 19.30
C LEU A 647 29.53 9.29 19.83
N TYR A 648 28.29 8.82 19.81
CA TYR A 648 27.95 7.44 20.12
C TYR A 648 27.48 6.70 18.87
N ASP A 649 28.04 5.49 18.68
CA ASP A 649 27.58 4.48 17.73
C ASP A 649 26.98 3.28 18.47
N GLY A 650 25.80 2.79 18.09
CA GLY A 650 25.20 1.56 18.62
C GLY A 650 23.71 1.36 18.29
N SER A 651 23.30 0.10 18.18
CA SER A 651 21.89 -0.31 17.98
C SER A 651 20.98 0.12 19.14
N SER A 652 21.54 0.33 20.34
CA SER A 652 20.88 0.96 21.49
C SER A 652 20.18 2.28 21.17
N PHE A 653 20.84 3.14 20.37
CA PHE A 653 20.30 4.45 20.02
C PHE A 653 19.37 4.40 18.82
N ALA A 654 19.63 3.48 17.88
CA ALA A 654 18.69 3.17 16.80
C ALA A 654 17.35 2.66 17.37
N CYS A 655 17.39 1.78 18.38
CA CYS A 655 16.24 1.30 19.12
C CYS A 655 15.46 2.46 19.77
N ALA A 656 16.16 3.38 20.44
CA ALA A 656 15.57 4.58 21.01
C ALA A 656 14.84 5.45 19.96
N ILE A 657 15.46 5.64 18.79
CA ILE A 657 14.87 6.40 17.68
C ILE A 657 13.64 5.68 17.11
N ALA A 658 13.72 4.36 16.89
CA ALA A 658 12.59 3.56 16.40
C ALA A 658 11.41 3.53 17.37
N ALA A 659 11.66 3.39 18.68
CA ALA A 659 10.64 3.49 19.72
C ALA A 659 10.02 4.90 19.75
N GLY A 660 10.82 5.95 19.52
CA GLY A 660 10.34 7.32 19.31
C GLY A 660 9.46 7.47 18.06
N ILE A 661 9.76 6.77 16.96
CA ILE A 661 8.93 6.74 15.75
C ILE A 661 7.60 6.02 16.01
N GLY A 662 7.62 4.87 16.69
CA GLY A 662 6.40 4.19 17.13
C GLY A 662 5.54 5.09 18.02
N ALA A 663 6.18 5.93 18.85
CA ALA A 663 5.48 6.94 19.63
C ALA A 663 4.83 8.01 18.75
N LEU A 664 5.49 8.50 17.69
CA LEU A 664 4.89 9.44 16.74
C LEU A 664 3.64 8.88 16.03
N VAL A 665 3.61 7.58 15.73
CA VAL A 665 2.42 6.89 15.17
C VAL A 665 1.25 6.95 16.14
N LEU A 666 1.45 6.53 17.39
CA LEU A 666 0.43 6.60 18.44
C LEU A 666 0.03 8.05 18.75
N GLU A 667 0.98 8.98 18.70
CA GLU A 667 0.75 10.40 18.95
C GLU A 667 -0.13 11.02 17.87
N PHE A 668 0.12 10.69 16.60
CA PHE A 668 -0.67 11.14 15.47
C PHE A 668 -2.10 10.60 15.54
N ALA A 669 -2.25 9.32 15.90
CA ALA A 669 -3.56 8.68 16.06
C ALA A 669 -4.37 9.22 17.23
N ARG A 670 -3.74 9.78 18.26
CA ARG A 670 -4.37 10.44 19.42
C ARG A 670 -4.81 11.88 19.16
N GLN A 671 -4.71 12.34 17.91
CA GLN A 671 -5.10 13.68 17.47
C GLN A 671 -6.19 13.57 16.38
N SER A 672 -6.86 14.67 16.09
CA SER A 672 -7.83 14.75 14.99
C SER A 672 -7.20 14.33 13.64
N PRO A 673 -7.93 13.61 12.76
CA PRO A 673 -9.28 13.08 12.95
C PRO A 673 -9.32 11.77 13.78
N LEU A 674 -8.23 10.99 13.77
CA LEU A 674 -8.20 9.60 14.28
C LEU A 674 -8.55 9.43 15.78
N GLN A 675 -8.41 10.47 16.59
CA GLN A 675 -8.80 10.45 18.01
C GLN A 675 -10.27 10.04 18.24
N ALA A 676 -11.14 10.26 17.25
CA ALA A 676 -12.56 9.91 17.32
C ALA A 676 -12.84 8.41 17.08
N SER A 677 -11.98 7.68 16.36
CA SER A 677 -12.21 6.25 16.07
C SER A 677 -11.67 5.36 17.18
N LYS A 678 -12.58 4.66 17.87
CA LYS A 678 -12.21 3.68 18.89
C LYS A 678 -11.67 2.40 18.25
N THR A 679 -12.14 2.04 17.05
CA THR A 679 -11.59 0.90 16.31
C THR A 679 -10.12 1.11 15.93
N VAL A 680 -9.72 2.33 15.51
CA VAL A 680 -8.31 2.69 15.26
C VAL A 680 -7.48 2.63 16.53
N GLN A 681 -7.93 3.25 17.64
CA GLN A 681 -7.18 3.21 18.91
C GLN A 681 -6.97 1.79 19.43
N ASN A 682 -7.93 0.88 19.22
CA ASN A 682 -7.81 -0.52 19.62
C ASN A 682 -6.88 -1.28 18.67
N SER A 683 -7.01 -1.10 17.36
CA SER A 683 -6.19 -1.80 16.36
C SER A 683 -4.70 -1.45 16.50
N LEU A 684 -4.38 -0.18 16.82
CA LEU A 684 -3.00 0.27 17.07
C LEU A 684 -2.34 -0.32 18.33
N LYS A 685 -3.08 -1.07 19.17
CA LYS A 685 -2.48 -1.89 20.24
C LYS A 685 -1.90 -3.19 19.72
N GLU A 686 -2.26 -3.63 18.50
CA GLU A 686 -1.75 -4.85 17.91
C GLU A 686 -0.37 -4.67 17.30
N MET A 687 0.53 -5.62 17.57
CA MET A 687 1.91 -5.53 17.10
C MET A 687 1.99 -5.64 15.57
N SER A 688 1.09 -6.38 14.92
CA SER A 688 1.04 -6.44 13.45
C SER A 688 0.67 -5.09 12.85
N ALA A 689 -0.20 -4.31 13.51
CA ALA A 689 -0.52 -2.93 13.13
C ALA A 689 0.73 -2.04 13.15
N MET A 690 1.49 -2.07 14.25
CA MET A 690 2.72 -1.29 14.40
C MET A 690 3.78 -1.73 13.39
N ILE A 691 3.91 -3.04 13.14
CA ILE A 691 4.80 -3.58 12.10
C ILE A 691 4.39 -3.04 10.73
N ALA A 692 3.14 -3.23 10.29
CA ALA A 692 2.68 -2.78 8.96
C ALA A 692 2.92 -1.27 8.74
N ILE A 693 2.65 -0.45 9.76
CA ILE A 693 2.90 0.99 9.70
C ILE A 693 4.40 1.32 9.65
N LEU A 694 5.24 0.63 10.44
CA LEU A 694 6.71 0.80 10.37
C LEU A 694 7.29 0.33 9.04
N GLU A 695 6.75 -0.76 8.45
CA GLU A 695 7.11 -1.20 7.10
C GLU A 695 6.73 -0.14 6.07
N ARG A 696 5.53 0.46 6.19
CA ARG A 696 5.08 1.56 5.35
C ARG A 696 5.94 2.83 5.50
N MET A 697 6.54 3.02 6.67
CA MET A 697 7.47 4.10 7.01
C MET A 697 8.94 3.77 6.69
N SER A 698 9.22 2.61 6.08
CA SER A 698 10.57 2.15 5.80
C SER A 698 10.95 2.23 4.32
N ALA A 699 12.25 2.19 4.03
CA ALA A 699 12.79 1.92 2.70
C ALA A 699 13.88 0.83 2.78
N GLU A 700 13.96 0.00 1.75
CA GLU A 700 14.96 -1.05 1.62
C GLU A 700 16.14 -0.59 0.76
N LYS A 701 17.36 -0.90 1.17
CA LYS A 701 18.60 -0.54 0.48
C LYS A 701 19.63 -1.66 0.52
N GLY A 702 20.38 -1.83 -0.57
CA GLY A 702 21.38 -2.88 -0.73
C GLY A 702 20.78 -4.27 -1.00
N PRO A 703 21.65 -5.29 -1.20
CA PRO A 703 21.22 -6.66 -1.50
C PRO A 703 20.43 -7.31 -0.36
N ASP A 704 20.71 -6.89 0.88
CA ASP A 704 20.18 -7.47 2.12
C ASP A 704 18.76 -7.00 2.48
N ARG A 705 18.26 -5.92 1.87
CA ARG A 705 16.87 -5.43 2.02
C ARG A 705 16.38 -5.25 3.46
N PHE A 706 17.19 -4.67 4.34
CA PHE A 706 16.70 -4.25 5.65
C PHE A 706 15.80 -3.01 5.53
N LYS A 707 14.86 -2.87 6.47
CA LYS A 707 13.82 -1.85 6.47
C LYS A 707 14.26 -0.62 7.28
N PHE A 708 14.91 0.35 6.63
CA PHE A 708 15.39 1.58 7.28
C PHE A 708 14.27 2.60 7.46
N LEU A 709 14.08 3.08 8.70
CA LEU A 709 12.95 3.93 9.07
C LEU A 709 13.13 5.40 8.63
N LEU A 710 12.13 5.90 7.90
CA LEU A 710 12.05 7.23 7.30
C LEU A 710 10.66 7.84 7.60
N PRO A 711 10.40 8.36 8.81
CA PRO A 711 9.04 8.62 9.28
C PRO A 711 8.25 9.64 8.43
N TRP A 712 8.94 10.51 7.69
CA TRP A 712 8.32 11.48 6.76
C TRP A 712 7.74 10.86 5.48
N THR A 713 7.99 9.59 5.18
CA THR A 713 7.35 8.88 4.05
C THR A 713 5.84 8.73 4.24
N LEU A 714 5.38 8.63 5.50
CA LEU A 714 3.97 8.58 5.89
C LEU A 714 3.54 9.81 6.70
N LEU A 715 4.28 10.14 7.76
CA LEU A 715 3.94 11.17 8.75
C LEU A 715 4.57 12.55 8.42
N GLY A 716 4.79 12.92 7.15
CA GLY A 716 5.54 14.14 6.85
C GLY A 716 5.66 14.61 5.41
N LYS A 717 4.67 14.38 4.53
CA LYS A 717 4.71 14.99 3.19
C LYS A 717 4.34 16.49 3.29
N PRO A 718 5.23 17.45 2.99
CA PRO A 718 4.93 18.87 3.18
C PRO A 718 3.78 19.32 2.28
N GLY A 719 2.82 20.06 2.83
CA GLY A 719 1.62 20.51 2.11
C GLY A 719 0.52 19.45 1.95
N GLN A 720 0.73 18.21 2.41
CA GLN A 720 -0.30 17.18 2.42
C GLN A 720 -1.32 17.43 3.56
N PRO A 721 -2.64 17.37 3.29
CA PRO A 721 -3.66 17.43 4.34
C PRO A 721 -3.48 16.32 5.37
N ARG A 722 -3.74 16.62 6.64
CA ARG A 722 -3.55 15.70 7.77
C ARG A 722 -4.44 14.45 7.63
N GLU A 723 -5.60 14.65 7.03
CA GLU A 723 -6.61 13.66 6.70
C GLU A 723 -6.06 12.56 5.78
N PHE A 724 -5.10 12.88 4.90
CA PHE A 724 -4.44 11.86 4.06
C PHE A 724 -3.59 10.91 4.88
N THR A 725 -2.75 11.43 5.78
CA THR A 725 -1.91 10.60 6.66
C THR A 725 -2.80 9.75 7.58
N ALA A 726 -3.93 10.32 8.03
CA ALA A 726 -4.93 9.59 8.79
C ALA A 726 -5.61 8.47 7.98
N TYR A 727 -6.03 8.75 6.74
CA TYR A 727 -6.58 7.73 5.85
C TYR A 727 -5.56 6.64 5.55
N SER A 728 -4.30 7.01 5.25
CA SER A 728 -3.22 6.04 4.97
C SER A 728 -2.96 5.11 6.14
N LEU A 729 -2.99 5.63 7.39
CA LEU A 729 -2.91 4.79 8.58
C LEU A 729 -4.12 3.86 8.70
N VAL A 730 -5.34 4.35 8.41
CA VAL A 730 -6.56 3.53 8.43
C VAL A 730 -6.55 2.46 7.33
N ASP A 731 -6.02 2.75 6.14
CA ASP A 731 -5.88 1.78 5.04
C ASP A 731 -4.97 0.61 5.42
N GLU A 732 -3.80 0.87 6.01
CA GLU A 732 -2.93 -0.19 6.53
C GLU A 732 -3.61 -1.00 7.66
N LEU A 733 -4.36 -0.34 8.55
CA LEU A 733 -5.15 -1.04 9.58
C LEU A 733 -6.30 -1.87 8.99
N ARG A 734 -6.91 -1.43 7.87
CA ARG A 734 -7.96 -2.17 7.16
C ARG A 734 -7.40 -3.38 6.42
N ASN A 735 -6.19 -3.30 5.89
CA ASN A 735 -5.47 -4.43 5.30
C ASN A 735 -5.21 -5.52 6.36
N GLU A 736 -4.88 -5.14 7.60
CA GLU A 736 -4.62 -6.06 8.71
C GLU A 736 -5.88 -6.61 9.40
N PHE A 737 -6.89 -5.77 9.65
CA PHE A 737 -8.03 -6.09 10.54
C PHE A 737 -9.42 -5.98 9.89
N GLY A 738 -9.50 -5.57 8.62
CA GLY A 738 -10.74 -5.45 7.84
C GLY A 738 -11.35 -4.05 7.79
N LEU A 739 -12.23 -3.83 6.81
CA LEU A 739 -12.74 -2.51 6.42
C LEU A 739 -13.48 -1.72 7.52
N ALA A 740 -14.00 -2.41 8.55
CA ALA A 740 -14.69 -1.78 9.68
C ALA A 740 -13.79 -0.90 10.55
N VAL A 741 -12.46 -1.03 10.47
CA VAL A 741 -11.55 -0.13 11.19
C VAL A 741 -11.61 1.27 10.57
N GLY A 742 -11.76 2.28 11.43
CA GLY A 742 -11.79 3.69 11.05
C GLY A 742 -13.07 4.16 10.37
N SER A 743 -14.13 3.34 10.29
CA SER A 743 -15.41 3.78 9.69
C SER A 743 -16.04 4.97 10.43
N GLU A 744 -15.71 5.17 11.72
CA GLU A 744 -16.19 6.32 12.51
C GLU A 744 -15.63 7.68 12.04
N VAL A 745 -14.60 7.69 11.19
CA VAL A 745 -13.98 8.92 10.61
C VAL A 745 -13.83 8.88 9.10
N PHE A 746 -13.78 7.68 8.51
CA PHE A 746 -13.74 7.46 7.06
C PHE A 746 -14.77 6.39 6.70
N PRO A 747 -16.09 6.72 6.69
CA PRO A 747 -17.13 5.76 6.39
C PRO A 747 -16.98 5.18 4.98
N LEU A 748 -17.52 3.98 4.77
CA LEU A 748 -17.60 3.32 3.47
C LEU A 748 -18.90 3.75 2.79
N GLU A 749 -18.92 3.91 1.46
CA GLU A 749 -20.13 4.30 0.75
C GLU A 749 -21.24 3.26 0.98
N GLY A 750 -22.39 3.71 1.52
CA GLY A 750 -23.54 2.88 1.86
C GLY A 750 -23.95 2.84 3.34
N GLU A 751 -23.18 3.44 4.27
CA GLU A 751 -23.51 3.49 5.72
C GLU A 751 -23.99 4.87 6.23
N SER A 752 -24.34 5.81 5.33
CA SER A 752 -24.78 7.18 5.64
C SER A 752 -26.29 7.41 5.43
#